data_AF-A0A5M4D7V6-F1
#
_entry.id   AF-A0A5M4D7V6-F1
#
_cell.length_a   1.000
_cell.length_b   1.000
_cell.length_c   1.000
_cell.angle_alpha   90.00
_cell.angle_beta   90.00
_cell.angle_gamma   90.00
#
_symmetry.space_group_name_H-M   'P 1'
#
loop_
_entity.id
_entity.type
_entity.pdbx_description
1 polymer ?
#
loop_
_entity_poly.entity_id
_entity_poly.type
_entity_poly.pdbx_seq_one_letter_code
_entity_poly.pdbx_strand_id
1 'polypeptide(L)'
;MRKGEASGGRSAALKSAHAEEHAADSGPLEQFVYDDKIVRMFAFATVLWGVVAFLVGVLIALQLTFPALNLGLPYTSFGRLRPLHTNAAIFAFAGNAIFAAVYYSTQRLCKARMFSDVLSKLHFWGWQFIIVCAVLTLPSGFTQGKEYAELEWPIDILIAVVWVGFFGVNFFGTLVRRRERHMYVALWFYIATIVTVAMLHVFNSLVIPVGLLKSYPVYAGVQDALIQWWYGHNAVAFFLTTPFLGLMYYFLPKAAERPVFSYRLSIIHFWSLVFIYIWAGPHHLHYTALPSWASTLGMLFSVMLWMPSWGGMINGLLTLRGAWHKVTQDPVLKFFVVGVTFYGMSTFEGPMLSIKLVNSLSHYTDWTIAHVHAGALGWNGFIAFGMIYWLLPRLFQTELWSKKLANAHFWLGTIGILMYILAIYAAGITQGLMWRAFDAHGNLAFPDFVETVTQLFPFYLIRAGGGLLFLTGGLLCMLNFVMTWKNRPAKYEEPVHSAPALRPIPVTAGEFSGESSRLHANTNLGHRGDRFLQGAWHRRLEGRPIKFMVWVLIAVAIGGLVEAVPMFLVRSNVPTIASVTPYTPLELAGRDIYIAEGCYNCHSQMIRPIFSEVKRYGDYSKPGEFVYDHPFQWGSRRIGPDLAREGVINPNSLWHYNHFNDPRAVNPSSVMPSFSWLLHDRINFAQIQTRVRAMAMLGVPYGRMVEEGVAQAEAEIQAASIALEIEQAGGPPFTETRDKKVIALIAYMKRLGTDLTKEPAAPAEASADAQ
;
A
#
# COMPACT_ATOMS: atom_id res chain seq x y z
N MET A 1 15.90 -65.78 50.31
CA MET A 1 17.15 -65.27 49.68
C MET A 1 16.96 -65.18 48.17
N ARG A 2 17.46 -64.08 47.58
CA ARG A 2 17.52 -63.73 46.13
C ARG A 2 16.21 -63.37 45.43
N LYS A 3 15.97 -62.06 45.29
CA LYS A 3 15.58 -61.34 44.05
C LYS A 3 15.30 -59.86 44.42
N GLY A 4 16.33 -59.01 44.41
CA GLY A 4 16.19 -57.60 44.78
C GLY A 4 17.14 -56.61 44.10
N GLU A 5 18.18 -57.04 43.36
CA GLU A 5 19.26 -56.13 42.95
C GLU A 5 19.44 -55.91 41.44
N ALA A 6 18.57 -56.47 40.58
CA ALA A 6 18.79 -56.41 39.12
C ALA A 6 18.07 -55.25 38.38
N SER A 7 17.20 -54.44 39.02
CA SER A 7 16.42 -53.40 38.32
C SER A 7 16.97 -51.98 38.44
N GLY A 8 17.84 -51.70 39.43
CA GLY A 8 18.43 -50.37 39.63
C GLY A 8 19.53 -50.02 38.61
N GLY A 9 20.39 -50.99 38.27
CA GLY A 9 21.54 -50.77 37.39
C GLY A 9 21.18 -50.47 35.93
N ARG A 10 20.07 -51.03 35.41
CA ARG A 10 19.65 -50.84 34.02
C ARG A 10 19.03 -49.47 33.76
N SER A 11 18.33 -48.90 34.75
CA SER A 11 17.74 -47.54 34.68
C SER A 11 18.79 -46.45 34.83
N ALA A 12 19.81 -46.67 35.67
CA ALA A 12 20.95 -45.77 35.79
C ALA A 12 21.85 -45.81 34.54
N ALA A 13 22.12 -47.00 33.98
CA ALA A 13 22.91 -47.15 32.76
C ALA A 13 22.19 -46.64 31.49
N LEU A 14 20.86 -46.74 31.39
CA LEU A 14 20.09 -46.12 30.29
C LEU A 14 20.03 -44.59 30.41
N LYS A 15 19.99 -44.04 31.64
CA LYS A 15 20.08 -42.59 31.87
C LYS A 15 21.49 -42.05 31.65
N SER A 16 22.54 -42.80 32.00
CA SER A 16 23.92 -42.40 31.72
C SER A 16 24.25 -42.55 30.24
N ALA A 17 23.77 -43.61 29.56
CA ALA A 17 23.95 -43.78 28.12
C ALA A 17 23.19 -42.71 27.31
N HIS A 18 21.96 -42.33 27.70
CA HIS A 18 21.27 -41.19 27.06
C HIS A 18 21.90 -39.83 27.39
N ALA A 19 22.49 -39.66 28.58
CA ALA A 19 23.23 -38.44 28.92
C ALA A 19 24.57 -38.36 28.18
N GLU A 20 25.27 -39.48 27.98
CA GLU A 20 26.52 -39.58 27.21
C GLU A 20 26.28 -39.48 25.71
N GLU A 21 25.19 -40.03 25.18
CA GLU A 21 24.80 -39.91 23.77
C GLU A 21 24.36 -38.46 23.42
N HIS A 22 23.71 -37.75 24.35
CA HIS A 22 23.44 -36.31 24.20
C HIS A 22 24.67 -35.41 24.42
N ALA A 23 25.63 -35.82 25.25
CA ALA A 23 26.87 -35.08 25.44
C ALA A 23 27.80 -35.22 24.22
N ALA A 24 27.86 -36.41 23.61
CA ALA A 24 28.64 -36.69 22.40
C ALA A 24 28.07 -36.03 21.13
N ASP A 25 26.78 -35.65 21.13
CA ASP A 25 26.12 -35.04 19.97
C ASP A 25 26.20 -33.49 19.94
N SER A 26 26.84 -32.85 20.92
CA SER A 26 27.03 -31.39 20.92
C SER A 26 28.30 -30.99 20.16
N GLY A 27 28.14 -30.54 18.91
CA GLY A 27 29.26 -29.99 18.12
C GLY A 27 29.89 -28.76 18.80
N PRO A 28 31.04 -28.27 18.32
CA PRO A 28 31.69 -27.10 18.92
C PRO A 28 30.70 -25.94 19.04
N LEU A 29 30.70 -25.26 20.19
CA LEU A 29 29.88 -24.07 20.41
C LEU A 29 30.48 -22.91 19.61
N GLU A 30 29.67 -22.34 18.72
CA GLU A 30 30.03 -21.12 17.99
C GLU A 30 29.56 -19.90 18.76
N GLN A 31 30.43 -18.90 18.81
CA GLN A 31 30.16 -17.61 19.44
C GLN A 31 29.85 -16.54 18.40
N PHE A 32 28.84 -15.71 18.68
CA PHE A 32 28.46 -14.59 17.82
C PHE A 32 27.80 -13.46 18.61
N VAL A 33 27.85 -12.25 18.04
CA VAL A 33 27.19 -11.06 18.56
C VAL A 33 26.14 -10.61 17.54
N TYR A 34 24.99 -10.15 18.00
CA TYR A 34 23.97 -9.58 17.12
C TYR A 34 24.35 -8.18 16.60
N ASP A 35 23.97 -7.86 15.36
CA ASP A 35 24.06 -6.49 14.86
C ASP A 35 22.86 -5.68 15.36
N ASP A 36 22.98 -5.08 16.54
CA ASP A 36 21.97 -4.14 17.04
C ASP A 36 22.23 -2.70 16.56
N LYS A 37 23.35 -2.43 15.87
CA LYS A 37 23.64 -1.11 15.30
C LYS A 37 22.69 -0.81 14.16
N ILE A 38 22.51 -1.75 13.24
CA ILE A 38 21.57 -1.58 12.13
C ILE A 38 20.13 -1.38 12.64
N VAL A 39 19.75 -2.08 13.71
CA VAL A 39 18.43 -1.93 14.35
C VAL A 39 18.24 -0.52 14.90
N ARG A 40 19.24 0.03 15.60
CA ARG A 40 19.20 1.42 16.09
C ARG A 40 19.04 2.43 14.95
N MET A 41 19.71 2.21 13.81
CA MET A 41 19.60 3.08 12.64
C MET A 41 18.18 3.09 12.07
N PHE A 42 17.58 1.91 11.83
CA PHE A 42 16.19 1.81 11.37
C PHE A 42 15.17 2.30 12.41
N ALA A 43 15.40 2.06 13.71
CA ALA A 43 14.53 2.56 14.77
C ALA A 43 14.52 4.10 14.82
N PHE A 44 15.67 4.74 14.64
CA PHE A 44 15.76 6.20 14.52
C PHE A 44 15.03 6.70 13.26
N ALA A 45 15.29 6.08 12.10
CA ALA A 45 14.64 6.44 10.85
C ALA A 45 13.12 6.27 10.92
N THR A 46 12.62 5.24 11.61
CA THR A 46 11.19 5.03 11.88
C THR A 46 10.60 6.25 12.56
N VAL A 47 11.18 6.69 13.68
CA VAL A 47 10.63 7.82 14.45
C VAL A 47 10.73 9.13 13.66
N LEU A 48 11.85 9.37 12.98
CA LEU A 48 12.05 10.56 12.15
C LEU A 48 11.01 10.65 11.04
N TRP A 49 10.89 9.61 10.22
CA TRP A 49 9.96 9.59 9.10
C TRP A 49 8.51 9.50 9.54
N GLY A 50 8.22 8.94 10.72
CA GLY A 50 6.91 9.02 11.36
C GLY A 50 6.47 10.45 11.60
N VAL A 51 7.33 11.28 12.22
CA VAL A 51 7.03 12.70 12.43
C VAL A 51 6.82 13.43 11.11
N VAL A 52 7.67 13.19 10.10
CA VAL A 52 7.52 13.80 8.77
C VAL A 52 6.19 13.39 8.13
N ALA A 53 5.85 12.11 8.13
CA ALA A 53 4.61 11.60 7.56
C ALA A 53 3.37 12.21 8.21
N PHE A 54 3.35 12.31 9.54
CA PHE A 54 2.23 12.90 10.29
C PHE A 54 2.15 14.41 10.08
N LEU A 55 3.29 15.11 9.98
CA LEU A 55 3.33 16.53 9.68
C LEU A 55 2.74 16.83 8.30
N VAL A 56 3.18 16.11 7.26
CA VAL A 56 2.64 16.28 5.89
C VAL A 56 1.15 15.88 5.88
N GLY A 57 0.76 14.84 6.62
CA GLY A 57 -0.65 14.43 6.77
C GLY A 57 -1.54 15.54 7.36
N VAL A 58 -1.06 16.20 8.43
CA VAL A 58 -1.77 17.36 9.03
C VAL A 58 -1.79 18.54 8.07
N LEU A 59 -0.69 18.83 7.36
CA LEU A 59 -0.64 19.89 6.36
C LEU A 59 -1.69 19.69 5.26
N ILE A 60 -1.73 18.52 4.62
CA ILE A 60 -2.70 18.27 3.55
C ILE A 60 -4.14 18.18 4.08
N ALA A 61 -4.33 17.72 5.32
CA ALA A 61 -5.65 17.76 5.97
C ALA A 61 -6.14 19.20 6.19
N LEU A 62 -5.22 20.12 6.55
CA LEU A 62 -5.49 21.55 6.68
C LEU A 62 -5.68 22.22 5.33
N GLN A 63 -4.98 21.81 4.27
CA GLN A 63 -5.18 22.34 2.91
C GLN A 63 -6.58 22.09 2.36
N LEU A 64 -7.22 20.97 2.73
CA LEU A 64 -8.62 20.70 2.40
C LEU A 64 -9.61 21.59 3.16
N THR A 65 -9.24 22.04 4.36
CA THR A 65 -10.07 22.93 5.19
C THR A 65 -9.83 24.40 4.82
N PHE A 66 -8.58 24.75 4.54
CA PHE A 66 -8.10 26.09 4.24
C PHE A 66 -7.26 26.06 2.96
N PRO A 67 -7.89 26.16 1.77
CA PRO A 67 -7.20 26.06 0.48
C PRO A 67 -6.04 27.06 0.30
N ALA A 68 -6.04 28.18 1.02
CA ALA A 68 -4.95 29.15 1.05
C ALA A 68 -3.59 28.53 1.47
N LEU A 69 -3.59 27.44 2.25
CA LEU A 69 -2.38 26.73 2.68
C LEU A 69 -1.70 25.93 1.54
N ASN A 70 -2.25 25.95 0.32
CA ASN A 70 -1.53 25.50 -0.87
C ASN A 70 -0.49 26.52 -1.35
N LEU A 71 -0.52 27.76 -0.84
CA LEU A 71 0.45 28.85 -1.09
C LEU A 71 0.60 29.31 -2.55
N GLY A 72 -0.21 28.79 -3.47
CA GLY A 72 -0.11 29.12 -4.91
C GLY A 72 1.19 28.62 -5.56
N LEU A 73 1.85 27.62 -4.97
CA LEU A 73 3.08 27.03 -5.49
C LEU A 73 2.84 25.58 -5.93
N PRO A 74 3.49 25.12 -7.02
CA PRO A 74 3.35 23.74 -7.48
C PRO A 74 3.75 22.72 -6.40
N TYR A 75 4.87 22.97 -5.71
CA TYR A 75 5.47 22.04 -4.74
C TYR A 75 4.65 21.86 -3.46
N THR A 76 3.78 22.81 -3.14
CA THR A 76 2.96 22.77 -1.92
C THR A 76 1.50 22.48 -2.21
N SER A 77 1.13 22.21 -3.46
CA SER A 77 -0.25 21.87 -3.80
C SER A 77 -0.65 20.51 -3.21
N PHE A 78 -1.90 20.38 -2.79
CA PHE A 78 -2.46 19.15 -2.23
C PHE A 78 -2.27 17.96 -3.17
N GLY A 79 -2.46 18.18 -4.48
CA GLY A 79 -2.33 17.15 -5.50
C GLY A 79 -0.95 16.49 -5.52
N ARG A 80 0.12 17.28 -5.33
CA ARG A 80 1.49 16.77 -5.29
C ARG A 80 1.94 16.31 -3.90
N LEU A 81 1.42 16.92 -2.83
CA LEU A 81 1.76 16.54 -1.46
C LEU A 81 1.04 15.29 -0.95
N ARG A 82 -0.15 14.95 -1.48
CA ARG A 82 -0.86 13.71 -1.12
C ARG A 82 -0.01 12.45 -1.36
N PRO A 83 0.56 12.19 -2.55
CA PRO A 83 1.39 11.01 -2.76
C PRO A 83 2.67 11.04 -1.91
N LEU A 84 3.21 12.23 -1.59
CA LEU A 84 4.32 12.35 -0.65
C LEU A 84 3.92 11.88 0.76
N HIS A 85 2.76 12.30 1.28
CA HIS A 85 2.24 11.82 2.56
C HIS A 85 2.09 10.30 2.55
N THR A 86 1.48 9.75 1.49
CA THR A 86 1.29 8.30 1.33
C THR A 86 2.62 7.55 1.40
N ASN A 87 3.61 7.98 0.59
CA ASN A 87 4.93 7.35 0.54
C ASN A 87 5.69 7.50 1.87
N ALA A 88 5.61 8.67 2.51
CA ALA A 88 6.21 8.90 3.81
C ALA A 88 5.58 8.04 4.91
N ALA A 89 4.26 7.88 4.93
CA ALA A 89 3.58 7.07 5.94
C ALA A 89 3.85 5.56 5.76
N ILE A 90 3.82 5.07 4.52
CA ILE A 90 3.91 3.64 4.21
C ILE A 90 5.37 3.21 4.09
N PHE A 91 6.10 3.73 3.11
CA PHE A 91 7.44 3.24 2.80
C PHE A 91 8.53 3.84 3.70
N ALA A 92 8.35 5.08 4.17
CA ALA A 92 9.31 5.67 5.10
C ALA A 92 9.03 5.27 6.56
N PHE A 93 7.89 5.63 7.14
CA PHE A 93 7.56 5.31 8.54
C PHE A 93 7.37 3.81 8.77
N ALA A 94 6.33 3.21 8.16
CA ALA A 94 6.04 1.80 8.37
C ALA A 94 7.14 0.88 7.80
N GLY A 95 7.73 1.23 6.65
CA GLY A 95 8.86 0.50 6.07
C GLY A 95 10.06 0.42 7.01
N ASN A 96 10.53 1.57 7.55
CA ASN A 96 11.62 1.55 8.53
C ASN A 96 11.23 0.78 9.82
N ALA A 97 9.97 0.83 10.25
CA ALA A 97 9.49 0.05 11.41
C ALA A 97 9.60 -1.46 11.16
N ILE A 98 9.19 -1.91 9.97
CA ILE A 98 9.30 -3.31 9.53
C ILE A 98 10.77 -3.73 9.51
N PHE A 99 11.67 -2.92 8.94
CA PHE A 99 13.07 -3.29 8.88
C PHE A 99 13.72 -3.34 10.27
N ALA A 100 13.45 -2.38 11.15
CA ALA A 100 13.92 -2.42 12.53
C ALA A 100 13.47 -3.73 13.22
N ALA A 101 12.20 -4.10 13.05
CA ALA A 101 11.65 -5.34 13.57
C ALA A 101 12.32 -6.58 13.00
N VAL A 102 12.43 -6.68 11.68
CA VAL A 102 12.99 -7.85 10.98
C VAL A 102 14.45 -8.03 11.37
N TYR A 103 15.27 -6.98 11.35
CA TYR A 103 16.68 -7.06 11.75
C TYR A 103 16.85 -7.43 13.24
N TYR A 104 15.98 -6.95 14.12
CA TYR A 104 16.05 -7.30 15.54
C TYR A 104 15.61 -8.75 15.81
N SER A 105 14.43 -9.11 15.31
CA SER A 105 13.76 -10.37 15.63
C SER A 105 14.37 -11.56 14.89
N THR A 106 14.73 -11.43 13.61
CA THR A 106 15.28 -12.53 12.80
C THR A 106 16.54 -13.10 13.43
N GLN A 107 17.47 -12.23 13.83
CA GLN A 107 18.72 -12.66 14.45
C GLN A 107 18.47 -13.52 15.71
N ARG A 108 17.55 -13.06 16.56
CA ARG A 108 17.19 -13.73 17.83
C ARG A 108 16.38 -15.00 17.63
N LEU A 109 15.51 -15.04 16.62
CA LEU A 109 14.71 -16.22 16.27
C LEU A 109 15.56 -17.30 15.59
N CYS A 110 16.54 -16.90 14.79
CA CYS A 110 17.46 -17.83 14.13
C CYS A 110 18.64 -18.22 15.02
N LYS A 111 18.84 -17.53 16.15
CA LYS A 111 20.06 -17.59 16.98
C LYS A 111 21.30 -17.46 16.10
N ALA A 112 21.32 -16.44 15.25
CA ALA A 112 22.41 -16.16 14.31
C ALA A 112 22.51 -14.66 14.06
N ARG A 113 23.72 -14.14 13.85
CA ARG A 113 23.91 -12.79 13.31
C ARG A 113 23.35 -12.73 11.88
N MET A 114 22.96 -11.53 11.43
CA MET A 114 22.64 -11.30 10.03
C MET A 114 23.75 -11.81 9.10
N PHE A 115 23.35 -12.28 7.92
CA PHE A 115 24.24 -12.90 6.94
C PHE A 115 25.38 -11.99 6.49
N SER A 116 25.10 -10.69 6.28
CA SER A 116 26.10 -9.70 5.88
C SER A 116 25.79 -8.30 6.41
N ASP A 117 26.69 -7.76 7.22
CA ASP A 117 26.64 -6.38 7.71
C ASP A 117 26.77 -5.35 6.57
N VAL A 118 27.43 -5.72 5.46
CA VAL A 118 27.52 -4.86 4.26
C VAL A 118 26.16 -4.73 3.59
N LEU A 119 25.47 -5.86 3.38
CA LEU A 119 24.12 -5.85 2.82
C LEU A 119 23.14 -5.12 3.76
N SER A 120 23.31 -5.25 5.08
CA SER A 120 22.55 -4.48 6.07
C SER A 120 22.70 -2.96 5.85
N LYS A 121 23.93 -2.47 5.68
CA LYS A 121 24.22 -1.05 5.43
C LYS A 121 23.74 -0.57 4.07
N LEU A 122 23.95 -1.35 3.01
CA LEU A 122 23.47 -1.05 1.66
C LEU A 122 21.95 -0.98 1.62
N HIS A 123 21.26 -1.87 2.33
CA HIS A 123 19.82 -1.79 2.51
C HIS A 123 19.43 -0.49 3.20
N PHE A 124 20.01 -0.17 4.37
CA PHE A 124 19.63 1.05 5.10
C PHE A 124 19.82 2.31 4.26
N TRP A 125 21.02 2.53 3.71
CA TRP A 125 21.32 3.74 2.95
C TRP A 125 20.59 3.79 1.61
N GLY A 126 20.44 2.64 0.94
CA GLY A 126 19.62 2.54 -0.26
C GLY A 126 18.16 2.92 0.00
N TRP A 127 17.58 2.44 1.09
CA TRP A 127 16.20 2.78 1.47
C TRP A 127 16.05 4.25 1.87
N GLN A 128 16.99 4.81 2.66
CA GLN A 128 16.95 6.24 2.98
C GLN A 128 17.09 7.10 1.72
N PHE A 129 17.92 6.70 0.77
CA PHE A 129 18.09 7.40 -0.50
C PHE A 129 16.80 7.36 -1.34
N ILE A 130 16.11 6.22 -1.43
CA ILE A 130 14.79 6.11 -2.09
C ILE A 130 13.79 7.08 -1.47
N ILE A 131 13.73 7.16 -0.13
CA ILE A 131 12.81 8.08 0.56
C ILE A 131 13.15 9.54 0.23
N VAL A 132 14.44 9.90 0.20
CA VAL A 132 14.88 11.25 -0.19
C VAL A 132 14.51 11.54 -1.65
N CYS A 133 14.66 10.57 -2.56
CA CYS A 133 14.18 10.72 -3.93
C CYS A 133 12.69 11.02 -3.97
N ALA A 134 11.86 10.30 -3.22
CA ALA A 134 10.41 10.56 -3.13
C ALA A 134 10.09 11.99 -2.65
N VAL A 135 10.80 12.48 -1.63
CA VAL A 135 10.67 13.85 -1.11
C VAL A 135 11.00 14.90 -2.17
N LEU A 136 11.93 14.61 -3.08
CA LEU A 136 12.33 15.53 -4.14
C LEU A 136 11.44 15.42 -5.39
N THR A 137 11.08 14.20 -5.80
CA THR A 137 10.44 13.94 -7.09
C THR A 137 8.94 14.18 -7.05
N LEU A 138 8.25 13.76 -5.98
CA LEU A 138 6.79 13.86 -5.91
C LEU A 138 6.29 15.31 -5.83
N PRO A 139 6.83 16.20 -4.96
CA PRO A 139 6.48 17.63 -5.00
C PRO A 139 6.86 18.31 -6.32
N SER A 140 7.89 17.82 -7.01
CA SER A 140 8.30 18.32 -8.32
C SER A 140 7.36 17.89 -9.46
N GLY A 141 6.40 17.01 -9.19
CA GLY A 141 5.40 16.55 -10.17
C GLY A 141 5.84 15.35 -11.00
N PHE A 142 6.95 14.69 -10.62
CA PHE A 142 7.38 13.45 -11.26
C PHE A 142 6.66 12.28 -10.58
N THR A 143 5.60 11.81 -11.22
CA THR A 143 4.77 10.71 -10.72
C THR A 143 4.23 9.86 -11.87
N GLN A 144 4.16 8.55 -11.66
CA GLN A 144 3.46 7.64 -12.57
C GLN A 144 1.95 7.83 -12.50
N GLY A 145 1.40 8.42 -11.44
CA GLY A 145 -0.04 8.56 -11.24
C GLY A 145 -0.74 7.30 -10.71
N LYS A 146 0.04 6.30 -10.29
CA LYS A 146 -0.44 5.04 -9.70
C LYS A 146 -0.33 5.05 -8.18
N GLU A 147 -1.44 4.85 -7.48
CA GLU A 147 -1.45 4.89 -6.00
C GLU A 147 -0.49 3.87 -5.39
N TYR A 148 0.33 4.30 -4.43
CA TYR A 148 1.40 3.49 -3.79
C TYR A 148 2.52 3.03 -4.74
N ALA A 149 2.52 3.46 -6.00
CA ALA A 149 3.54 3.20 -7.02
C ALA A 149 3.84 4.49 -7.81
N GLU A 150 3.89 5.63 -7.11
CA GLU A 150 3.98 6.94 -7.75
C GLU A 150 5.38 7.24 -8.29
N LEU A 151 6.43 6.62 -7.74
CA LEU A 151 7.82 6.94 -8.07
C LEU A 151 8.16 6.51 -9.50
N GLU A 152 9.00 7.27 -10.20
CA GLU A 152 9.37 6.98 -11.59
C GLU A 152 10.40 5.84 -11.71
N TRP A 153 10.49 5.27 -12.91
CA TRP A 153 11.16 4.00 -13.20
C TRP A 153 12.61 3.83 -12.69
N PRO A 154 13.50 4.85 -12.61
CA PRO A 154 14.84 4.62 -12.05
C PRO A 154 14.76 4.30 -10.55
N ILE A 155 13.79 4.89 -9.86
CA ILE A 155 13.56 4.66 -8.44
C ILE A 155 12.91 3.29 -8.24
N ASP A 156 12.03 2.84 -9.16
CA ASP A 156 11.48 1.48 -9.11
C ASP A 156 12.56 0.40 -9.25
N ILE A 157 13.51 0.59 -10.16
CA ILE A 157 14.66 -0.32 -10.28
C ILE A 157 15.47 -0.30 -8.98
N LEU A 158 15.71 0.88 -8.42
CA LEU A 158 16.45 1.03 -7.18
C LEU A 158 15.74 0.33 -6.00
N ILE A 159 14.42 0.45 -5.91
CA ILE A 159 13.58 -0.27 -4.94
C ILE A 159 13.78 -1.78 -5.13
N ALA A 160 13.68 -2.29 -6.35
CA ALA A 160 13.86 -3.72 -6.62
C ALA A 160 15.26 -4.22 -6.21
N VAL A 161 16.32 -3.46 -6.52
CA VAL A 161 17.70 -3.81 -6.14
C VAL A 161 17.89 -3.79 -4.62
N VAL A 162 17.41 -2.74 -3.94
CA VAL A 162 17.53 -2.60 -2.49
C VAL A 162 16.72 -3.69 -1.77
N TRP A 163 15.50 -3.95 -2.24
CA TRP A 163 14.58 -4.92 -1.65
C TRP A 163 15.03 -6.36 -1.87
N VAL A 164 15.31 -6.77 -3.11
CA VAL A 164 15.68 -8.16 -3.42
C VAL A 164 17.17 -8.39 -3.15
N GLY A 165 18.02 -7.54 -3.70
CA GLY A 165 19.48 -7.72 -3.71
C GLY A 165 20.15 -7.49 -2.35
N PHE A 166 19.70 -6.49 -1.58
CA PHE A 166 20.30 -6.19 -0.28
C PHE A 166 19.49 -6.76 0.88
N PHE A 167 18.20 -6.42 0.97
CA PHE A 167 17.38 -6.86 2.09
C PHE A 167 17.03 -8.35 2.02
N GLY A 168 16.47 -8.80 0.90
CA GLY A 168 16.02 -10.18 0.68
C GLY A 168 17.16 -11.19 0.78
N VAL A 169 18.25 -10.98 0.05
CA VAL A 169 19.44 -11.85 0.12
C VAL A 169 19.99 -11.94 1.56
N ASN A 170 20.06 -10.82 2.29
CA ASN A 170 20.54 -10.82 3.66
C ASN A 170 19.60 -11.59 4.61
N PHE A 171 18.29 -11.41 4.46
CA PHE A 171 17.28 -12.12 5.25
C PHE A 171 17.31 -13.64 4.98
N PHE A 172 17.22 -14.05 3.71
CA PHE A 172 17.23 -15.48 3.36
C PHE A 172 18.58 -16.15 3.64
N GLY A 173 19.70 -15.45 3.43
CA GLY A 173 21.02 -15.92 3.86
C GLY A 173 21.09 -16.18 5.36
N THR A 174 20.41 -15.36 6.17
CA THR A 174 20.31 -15.55 7.63
C THR A 174 19.46 -16.78 7.97
N LEU A 175 18.35 -17.01 7.25
CA LEU A 175 17.50 -18.20 7.43
C LEU A 175 18.23 -19.50 7.07
N VAL A 176 19.11 -19.48 6.07
CA VAL A 176 19.95 -20.62 5.69
C VAL A 176 20.99 -20.92 6.77
N ARG A 177 21.53 -19.88 7.43
CA ARG A 177 22.49 -19.98 8.55
C ARG A 177 21.84 -20.00 9.93
N ARG A 178 20.54 -20.32 10.02
CA ARG A 178 19.85 -20.40 11.32
C ARG A 178 20.29 -21.64 12.11
N ARG A 179 20.35 -21.51 13.43
CA ARG A 179 20.63 -22.62 14.35
C ARG A 179 19.36 -23.29 14.88
N GLU A 180 18.23 -22.59 14.83
CA GLU A 180 16.91 -23.15 15.19
C GLU A 180 16.29 -23.93 14.03
N ARG A 181 15.90 -25.18 14.27
CA ARG A 181 15.31 -26.05 13.23
C ARG A 181 13.99 -25.50 12.72
N HIS A 182 13.11 -25.13 13.66
CA HIS A 182 11.78 -24.61 13.38
C HIS A 182 11.80 -23.11 13.19
N MET A 183 11.31 -22.64 12.04
CA MET A 183 11.06 -21.22 11.84
C MET A 183 9.87 -20.80 12.70
N TYR A 184 10.08 -19.79 13.54
CA TYR A 184 9.01 -19.14 14.28
C TYR A 184 8.02 -18.43 13.33
N VAL A 185 6.76 -18.33 13.74
CA VAL A 185 5.65 -17.80 12.92
C VAL A 185 5.95 -16.42 12.32
N ALA A 186 6.63 -15.54 13.07
CA ALA A 186 7.01 -14.22 12.56
C ALA A 186 7.86 -14.29 11.28
N LEU A 187 8.75 -15.28 11.17
CA LEU A 187 9.58 -15.50 9.98
C LEU A 187 8.73 -15.90 8.77
N TRP A 188 7.63 -16.63 8.96
CA TRP A 188 6.73 -17.02 7.86
C TRP A 188 6.12 -15.78 7.21
N PHE A 189 5.62 -14.87 8.05
CA PHE A 189 5.07 -13.61 7.61
C PHE A 189 6.12 -12.73 6.92
N TYR A 190 7.35 -12.65 7.45
CA TYR A 190 8.43 -11.91 6.79
C TYR A 190 8.82 -12.52 5.44
N ILE A 191 8.84 -13.85 5.30
CA ILE A 191 9.05 -14.53 4.01
C ILE A 191 7.95 -14.12 3.03
N ALA A 192 6.69 -14.17 3.45
CA ALA A 192 5.55 -13.77 2.62
C ALA A 192 5.62 -12.30 2.20
N THR A 193 5.97 -11.40 3.12
CA THR A 193 6.22 -9.98 2.81
C THR A 193 7.27 -9.82 1.72
N ILE A 194 8.47 -10.38 1.92
CA ILE A 194 9.60 -10.13 1.02
C ILE A 194 9.33 -10.65 -0.39
N VAL A 195 8.79 -11.88 -0.50
CA VAL A 195 8.52 -12.54 -1.77
C VAL A 195 7.39 -11.87 -2.52
N THR A 196 6.26 -11.64 -1.84
CA THR A 196 5.07 -11.11 -2.51
C THR A 196 5.29 -9.65 -2.90
N VAL A 197 5.85 -8.80 -2.03
CA VAL A 197 6.14 -7.39 -2.38
C VAL A 197 7.07 -7.30 -3.60
N ALA A 198 8.09 -8.16 -3.70
CA ALA A 198 8.96 -8.19 -4.87
C ALA A 198 8.18 -8.53 -6.16
N MET A 199 7.30 -9.55 -6.11
CA MET A 199 6.46 -9.92 -7.25
C MET A 199 5.52 -8.77 -7.65
N LEU A 200 4.82 -8.19 -6.68
CA LEU A 200 3.88 -7.08 -6.90
C LEU A 200 4.59 -5.89 -7.55
N HIS A 201 5.73 -5.48 -6.98
CA HIS A 201 6.52 -4.35 -7.46
C HIS A 201 6.98 -4.53 -8.90
N VAL A 202 7.51 -5.71 -9.24
CA VAL A 202 8.01 -5.99 -10.60
C VAL A 202 6.88 -5.92 -11.62
N PHE A 203 5.74 -6.56 -11.37
CA PHE A 203 4.66 -6.62 -12.35
C PHE A 203 3.88 -5.31 -12.46
N ASN A 204 3.66 -4.56 -11.39
CA ASN A 204 2.96 -3.27 -11.49
C ASN A 204 3.80 -2.16 -12.14
N SER A 205 5.12 -2.25 -12.00
CA SER A 205 6.08 -1.23 -12.45
C SER A 205 6.68 -1.53 -13.84
N LEU A 206 6.00 -2.35 -14.64
CA LEU A 206 6.37 -2.54 -16.04
C LEU A 206 5.96 -1.30 -16.84
N VAL A 207 6.96 -0.56 -17.33
CA VAL A 207 6.78 0.73 -18.01
C VAL A 207 7.72 0.88 -19.21
N ILE A 208 7.36 1.77 -20.13
CA ILE A 208 8.24 2.26 -21.21
C ILE A 208 8.78 3.64 -20.81
N PRO A 209 10.11 3.78 -20.60
CA PRO A 209 10.73 5.06 -20.30
C PRO A 209 10.68 6.04 -21.48
N VAL A 210 10.35 7.31 -21.20
CA VAL A 210 10.36 8.41 -22.19
C VAL A 210 11.36 9.51 -21.80
N GLY A 211 12.08 9.29 -20.70
CA GLY A 211 13.11 10.15 -20.15
C GLY A 211 13.55 9.62 -18.79
N LEU A 212 14.42 10.35 -18.10
CA LEU A 212 14.91 9.93 -16.78
C LEU A 212 13.79 9.89 -15.73
N LEU A 213 12.85 10.85 -15.76
CA LEU A 213 11.78 10.99 -14.77
C LEU A 213 10.39 11.01 -15.43
N LYS A 214 10.22 10.21 -16.49
CA LYS A 214 8.93 10.01 -17.13
C LYS A 214 8.85 8.64 -17.78
N SER A 215 7.74 7.95 -17.55
CA SER A 215 7.42 6.67 -18.17
C SER A 215 5.92 6.52 -18.42
N TYR A 216 5.54 5.52 -19.23
CA TYR A 216 4.16 5.08 -19.40
C TYR A 216 4.02 3.60 -19.03
N PRO A 217 3.01 3.20 -18.25
CA PRO A 217 2.78 1.80 -17.90
C PRO A 217 2.46 0.96 -19.12
N VAL A 218 2.87 -0.31 -19.10
CA VAL A 218 2.62 -1.25 -20.21
C VAL A 218 1.13 -1.59 -20.34
N TYR A 219 0.39 -1.56 -19.24
CA TYR A 219 -1.05 -1.85 -19.24
C TYR A 219 -1.87 -0.58 -19.50
N ALA A 220 -3.08 -0.77 -20.05
CA ALA A 220 -4.04 0.29 -20.31
C ALA A 220 -5.39 0.07 -19.61
N GLY A 221 -6.10 1.16 -19.31
CA GLY A 221 -7.51 1.14 -18.93
C GLY A 221 -7.89 0.09 -17.89
N VAL A 222 -8.82 -0.80 -18.23
CA VAL A 222 -9.33 -1.85 -17.32
C VAL A 222 -8.24 -2.82 -16.85
N GLN A 223 -7.31 -3.17 -17.74
CA GLN A 223 -6.21 -4.07 -17.40
C GLN A 223 -5.24 -3.39 -16.43
N ASP A 224 -4.92 -2.13 -16.68
CA ASP A 224 -4.07 -1.35 -15.77
C ASP A 224 -4.73 -1.15 -14.41
N ALA A 225 -6.05 -0.88 -14.38
CA ALA A 225 -6.81 -0.77 -13.13
C ALA A 225 -6.78 -2.07 -12.32
N LEU A 226 -6.96 -3.22 -12.98
CA LEU A 226 -6.88 -4.52 -12.31
C LEU A 226 -5.48 -4.75 -11.72
N ILE A 227 -4.42 -4.57 -12.51
CA ILE A 227 -3.04 -4.77 -12.04
C ILE A 227 -2.69 -3.77 -10.93
N GLN A 228 -3.12 -2.53 -11.07
CA GLN A 228 -2.89 -1.49 -10.07
C GLN A 228 -3.56 -1.81 -8.73
N TRP A 229 -4.79 -2.33 -8.71
CA TRP A 229 -5.45 -2.66 -7.45
C TRP A 229 -5.14 -4.05 -6.93
N TRP A 230 -4.74 -4.98 -7.80
CA TRP A 230 -4.00 -6.17 -7.39
C TRP A 230 -2.73 -5.76 -6.65
N TYR A 231 -1.95 -4.81 -7.18
CA TYR A 231 -0.79 -4.24 -6.48
C TYR A 231 -1.18 -3.50 -5.21
N GLY A 232 -2.05 -2.48 -5.30
CA GLY A 232 -2.34 -1.56 -4.22
C GLY A 232 -2.98 -2.23 -3.01
N HIS A 233 -3.93 -3.14 -3.22
CA HIS A 233 -4.50 -3.92 -2.13
C HIS A 233 -3.45 -4.83 -1.48
N ASN A 234 -2.64 -5.51 -2.31
CA ASN A 234 -1.63 -6.41 -1.82
C ASN A 234 -0.38 -5.70 -1.27
N ALA A 235 -0.17 -4.42 -1.58
CA ALA A 235 0.78 -3.58 -0.88
C ALA A 235 0.33 -3.39 0.57
N VAL A 236 -0.94 -3.06 0.82
CA VAL A 236 -1.48 -3.03 2.20
C VAL A 236 -1.39 -4.41 2.85
N ALA A 237 -1.74 -5.48 2.13
CA ALA A 237 -1.66 -6.86 2.63
C ALA A 237 -0.25 -7.27 3.05
N PHE A 238 0.70 -7.19 2.11
CA PHE A 238 2.02 -7.79 2.25
C PHE A 238 3.06 -6.82 2.78
N PHE A 239 2.76 -5.52 2.84
CA PHE A 239 3.61 -4.50 3.47
C PHE A 239 3.03 -3.98 4.79
N LEU A 240 1.70 -3.83 4.94
CA LEU A 240 1.10 -3.28 6.17
C LEU A 240 0.39 -4.32 7.05
N THR A 241 0.02 -5.49 6.53
CA THR A 241 -0.61 -6.53 7.35
C THR A 241 0.39 -7.62 7.73
N THR A 242 0.94 -8.35 6.75
CA THR A 242 1.80 -9.50 7.02
C THR A 242 3.03 -9.19 7.87
N PRO A 243 3.88 -8.18 7.58
CA PRO A 243 5.08 -7.99 8.40
C PRO A 243 4.68 -7.48 9.79
N PHE A 244 3.63 -6.66 9.90
CA PHE A 244 3.13 -6.20 11.20
C PHE A 244 2.50 -7.32 12.04
N LEU A 245 1.92 -8.35 11.42
CA LEU A 245 1.59 -9.59 12.10
C LEU A 245 2.88 -10.28 12.58
N GLY A 246 3.94 -10.30 11.78
CA GLY A 246 5.27 -10.75 12.21
C GLY A 246 5.82 -9.98 13.42
N LEU A 247 5.69 -8.64 13.42
CA LEU A 247 6.01 -7.77 14.56
C LEU A 247 5.19 -8.19 15.78
N MET A 248 3.86 -8.29 15.63
CA MET A 248 2.96 -8.70 16.70
C MET A 248 3.38 -10.06 17.27
N TYR A 249 3.60 -11.07 16.41
CA TYR A 249 4.00 -12.41 16.82
C TYR A 249 5.33 -12.41 17.59
N TYR A 250 6.25 -11.48 17.34
CA TYR A 250 7.49 -11.40 18.11
C TYR A 250 7.35 -10.53 19.37
N PHE A 251 6.93 -9.28 19.21
CA PHE A 251 7.03 -8.27 20.26
C PHE A 251 5.92 -8.37 21.30
N LEU A 252 4.68 -8.70 20.92
CA LEU A 252 3.56 -8.78 21.87
C LEU A 252 3.77 -9.92 22.88
N PRO A 253 4.08 -11.17 22.48
CA PRO A 253 4.36 -12.25 23.44
C PRO A 253 5.58 -11.95 24.32
N LYS A 254 6.61 -11.29 23.76
CA LYS A 254 7.81 -10.89 24.49
C LYS A 254 7.57 -9.80 25.52
N ALA A 255 6.72 -8.82 25.21
CA ALA A 255 6.31 -7.79 26.17
C ALA A 255 5.37 -8.36 27.23
N ALA A 256 4.48 -9.28 26.85
CA ALA A 256 3.54 -9.93 27.77
C ALA A 256 4.21 -10.97 28.68
N GLU A 257 5.35 -11.52 28.26
CA GLU A 257 6.00 -12.69 28.84
C GLU A 257 5.07 -13.91 28.87
N ARG A 258 4.38 -14.14 27.74
CA ARG A 258 3.43 -15.24 27.57
C ARG A 258 3.75 -16.03 26.30
N PRO A 259 3.51 -17.35 26.30
CA PRO A 259 3.57 -18.13 25.07
C PRO A 259 2.45 -17.71 24.12
N VAL A 260 2.69 -17.80 22.82
CA VAL A 260 1.65 -17.57 21.80
C VAL A 260 0.49 -18.53 22.02
N PHE A 261 -0.73 -18.02 21.94
CA PHE A 261 -1.95 -18.77 22.24
C PHE A 261 -2.11 -20.06 21.43
N SER A 262 -2.14 -20.00 20.09
CA SER A 262 -2.42 -21.19 19.27
C SER A 262 -1.52 -21.28 18.03
N TYR A 263 -0.63 -22.28 18.06
CA TYR A 263 0.21 -22.62 16.91
C TYR A 263 -0.62 -23.12 15.71
N ARG A 264 -1.66 -23.95 15.93
CA ARG A 264 -2.52 -24.44 14.83
C ARG A 264 -3.28 -23.30 14.17
N LEU A 265 -3.82 -22.38 14.97
CA LEU A 265 -4.47 -21.18 14.41
C LEU A 265 -3.46 -20.35 13.63
N SER A 266 -2.21 -20.28 14.06
CA SER A 266 -1.14 -19.58 13.33
C SER A 266 -0.88 -20.20 11.94
N ILE A 267 -0.89 -21.52 11.80
CA ILE A 267 -0.80 -22.20 10.48
C ILE A 267 -1.99 -21.83 9.59
N ILE A 268 -3.22 -22.01 10.11
CA ILE A 268 -4.44 -21.80 9.33
C ILE A 268 -4.54 -20.35 8.90
N HIS A 269 -4.40 -19.41 9.85
CA HIS A 269 -4.38 -17.97 9.60
C HIS A 269 -3.33 -17.61 8.56
N PHE A 270 -2.08 -18.07 8.71
CA PHE A 270 -1.00 -17.72 7.77
C PHE A 270 -1.32 -18.13 6.33
N TRP A 271 -1.59 -19.42 6.07
CA TRP A 271 -1.78 -19.90 4.70
C TRP A 271 -3.07 -19.42 4.07
N SER A 272 -4.17 -19.39 4.82
CA SER A 272 -5.43 -18.86 4.31
C SER A 272 -5.33 -17.36 4.04
N LEU A 273 -4.67 -16.59 4.90
CA LEU A 273 -4.47 -15.16 4.68
C LEU A 273 -3.61 -14.93 3.45
N VAL A 274 -2.42 -15.54 3.36
CA VAL A 274 -1.50 -15.36 2.22
C VAL A 274 -2.15 -15.74 0.89
N PHE A 275 -2.94 -16.80 0.86
CA PHE A 275 -3.60 -17.23 -0.36
C PHE A 275 -4.80 -16.34 -0.74
N ILE A 276 -5.68 -16.02 0.22
CA ILE A 276 -6.94 -15.29 -0.03
C ILE A 276 -6.69 -13.81 -0.30
N TYR A 277 -5.70 -13.18 0.32
CA TYR A 277 -5.49 -11.73 0.17
C TYR A 277 -5.21 -11.30 -1.27
N ILE A 278 -4.49 -12.13 -2.03
CA ILE A 278 -4.12 -11.83 -3.42
C ILE A 278 -5.35 -11.50 -4.28
N TRP A 279 -6.49 -12.12 -3.98
CA TRP A 279 -7.72 -12.05 -4.77
C TRP A 279 -8.58 -10.82 -4.48
N ALA A 280 -8.24 -10.04 -3.47
CA ALA A 280 -9.11 -8.97 -2.99
C ALA A 280 -8.93 -7.66 -3.77
N GLY A 281 -7.98 -7.57 -4.71
CA GLY A 281 -7.76 -6.38 -5.55
C GLY A 281 -9.03 -5.78 -6.19
N PRO A 282 -9.89 -6.58 -6.86
CA PRO A 282 -11.09 -6.08 -7.52
C PRO A 282 -12.13 -5.40 -6.62
N HIS A 283 -12.02 -5.49 -5.29
CA HIS A 283 -12.95 -4.79 -4.40
C HIS A 283 -12.81 -3.25 -4.42
N HIS A 284 -11.70 -2.76 -4.98
CA HIS A 284 -11.47 -1.35 -5.26
C HIS A 284 -12.17 -0.90 -6.55
N LEU A 285 -12.75 -1.83 -7.31
CA LEU A 285 -13.23 -1.61 -8.66
C LEU A 285 -14.71 -2.02 -8.82
N HIS A 286 -15.48 -2.02 -7.73
CA HIS A 286 -16.91 -2.28 -7.80
C HIS A 286 -17.65 -1.16 -8.53
N TYR A 287 -18.57 -1.57 -9.41
CA TYR A 287 -19.33 -0.65 -10.27
C TYR A 287 -18.42 0.27 -11.10
N THR A 288 -17.21 -0.19 -11.44
CA THR A 288 -16.35 0.49 -12.42
C THR A 288 -16.54 -0.14 -13.81
N ALA A 289 -15.70 0.25 -14.76
CA ALA A 289 -15.60 -0.41 -16.06
C ALA A 289 -14.96 -1.81 -15.97
N LEU A 290 -14.52 -2.27 -14.79
CA LEU A 290 -14.07 -3.64 -14.59
C LEU A 290 -15.22 -4.65 -14.82
N PRO A 291 -14.97 -5.77 -15.54
CA PRO A 291 -15.93 -6.85 -15.70
C PRO A 291 -16.53 -7.34 -14.39
N SER A 292 -17.84 -7.63 -14.45
CA SER A 292 -18.63 -8.00 -13.27
C SER A 292 -18.14 -9.28 -12.59
N TRP A 293 -17.60 -10.24 -13.34
CA TRP A 293 -17.05 -11.49 -12.80
C TRP A 293 -15.85 -11.24 -11.89
N ALA A 294 -14.90 -10.39 -12.31
CA ALA A 294 -13.70 -10.06 -11.54
C ALA A 294 -14.09 -9.28 -10.29
N SER A 295 -15.00 -8.32 -10.44
CA SER A 295 -15.56 -7.55 -9.34
C SER A 295 -16.27 -8.46 -8.31
N THR A 296 -17.03 -9.47 -8.74
CA THR A 296 -17.68 -10.43 -7.83
C THR A 296 -16.66 -11.34 -7.14
N LEU A 297 -15.62 -11.78 -7.85
CA LEU A 297 -14.55 -12.59 -7.30
C LEU A 297 -13.85 -11.86 -6.14
N GLY A 298 -13.46 -10.60 -6.35
CA GLY A 298 -12.86 -9.78 -5.30
C GLY A 298 -13.76 -9.60 -4.09
N MET A 299 -15.06 -9.38 -4.29
CA MET A 299 -16.02 -9.32 -3.18
C MET A 299 -16.05 -10.63 -2.37
N LEU A 300 -16.14 -11.79 -3.03
CA LEU A 300 -16.24 -13.08 -2.33
C LEU A 300 -14.98 -13.39 -1.52
N PHE A 301 -13.81 -13.20 -2.11
CA PHE A 301 -12.54 -13.43 -1.41
C PHE A 301 -12.30 -12.41 -0.29
N SER A 302 -12.68 -11.14 -0.45
CA SER A 302 -12.62 -10.15 0.63
C SER A 302 -13.54 -10.51 1.81
N VAL A 303 -14.74 -11.04 1.56
CA VAL A 303 -15.62 -11.55 2.64
C VAL A 303 -14.97 -12.75 3.34
N MET A 304 -14.40 -13.69 2.58
CA MET A 304 -13.69 -14.84 3.14
C MET A 304 -12.44 -14.44 3.95
N LEU A 305 -11.78 -13.35 3.54
CA LEU A 305 -10.55 -12.82 4.16
C LEU A 305 -10.74 -12.37 5.62
N TRP A 306 -11.99 -12.12 6.02
CA TRP A 306 -12.32 -11.77 7.40
C TRP A 306 -11.80 -12.80 8.42
N MET A 307 -12.09 -14.09 8.19
CA MET A 307 -11.76 -15.15 9.14
C MET A 307 -10.26 -15.39 9.31
N PRO A 308 -9.46 -15.50 8.23
CA PRO A 308 -8.01 -15.49 8.33
C PRO A 308 -7.53 -14.26 9.08
N SER A 309 -7.97 -13.06 8.71
CA SER A 309 -7.49 -11.83 9.34
C SER A 309 -7.72 -11.83 10.85
N TRP A 310 -8.92 -12.17 11.31
CA TRP A 310 -9.23 -12.30 12.73
C TRP A 310 -8.47 -13.41 13.44
N GLY A 311 -8.01 -14.45 12.73
CA GLY A 311 -7.07 -15.44 13.27
C GLY A 311 -5.80 -14.81 13.84
N GLY A 312 -5.31 -13.71 13.24
CA GLY A 312 -4.20 -12.90 13.76
C GLY A 312 -4.58 -12.14 15.03
N MET A 313 -5.73 -11.46 15.02
CA MET A 313 -6.24 -10.71 16.18
C MET A 313 -6.44 -11.62 17.39
N ILE A 314 -7.12 -12.76 17.17
CA ILE A 314 -7.42 -13.75 18.20
C ILE A 314 -6.12 -14.31 18.79
N ASN A 315 -5.14 -14.66 17.95
CA ASN A 315 -3.84 -15.10 18.45
C ASN A 315 -3.13 -14.01 19.27
N GLY A 316 -3.15 -12.76 18.83
CA GLY A 316 -2.56 -11.63 19.55
C GLY A 316 -3.21 -11.41 20.91
N LEU A 317 -4.53 -11.20 20.95
CA LEU A 317 -5.24 -10.86 22.19
C LEU A 317 -5.33 -12.03 23.17
N LEU A 318 -5.56 -13.26 22.70
CA LEU A 318 -5.62 -14.42 23.61
C LEU A 318 -4.25 -14.83 24.16
N THR A 319 -3.14 -14.37 23.56
CA THR A 319 -1.80 -14.50 24.16
C THR A 319 -1.71 -13.72 25.49
N LEU A 320 -2.53 -12.69 25.68
CA LEU A 320 -2.62 -11.93 26.94
C LEU A 320 -3.51 -12.60 27.99
N ARG A 321 -4.06 -13.79 27.75
CA ARG A 321 -4.87 -14.50 28.75
C ARG A 321 -4.07 -14.70 30.04
N GLY A 322 -4.59 -14.16 31.15
CA GLY A 322 -3.92 -14.15 32.45
C GLY A 322 -2.85 -13.05 32.63
N ALA A 323 -2.66 -12.16 31.65
CA ALA A 323 -1.73 -11.03 31.70
C ALA A 323 -2.40 -9.66 31.49
N TRP A 324 -3.74 -9.59 31.39
CA TRP A 324 -4.49 -8.34 31.19
C TRP A 324 -4.21 -7.25 32.23
N HIS A 325 -3.88 -7.62 33.47
CA HIS A 325 -3.47 -6.67 34.51
C HIS A 325 -2.18 -5.91 34.16
N LYS A 326 -1.30 -6.47 33.32
CA LYS A 326 -0.09 -5.77 32.85
C LYS A 326 -0.42 -4.65 31.87
N VAL A 327 -1.51 -4.77 31.11
CA VAL A 327 -1.92 -3.79 30.08
C VAL A 327 -2.24 -2.43 30.70
N THR A 328 -2.85 -2.40 31.89
CA THR A 328 -3.17 -1.12 32.54
C THR A 328 -1.92 -0.37 33.04
N GLN A 329 -0.83 -1.10 33.29
CA GLN A 329 0.39 -0.59 33.91
C GLN A 329 1.49 -0.28 32.89
N ASP A 330 1.65 -1.12 31.86
CA ASP A 330 2.72 -0.99 30.87
C ASP A 330 2.22 -0.29 29.60
N PRO A 331 2.70 0.94 29.28
CA PRO A 331 2.30 1.63 28.06
C PRO A 331 2.64 0.84 26.78
N VAL A 332 3.68 0.01 26.78
CA VAL A 332 4.01 -0.86 25.62
C VAL A 332 2.86 -1.80 25.30
N LEU A 333 2.33 -2.47 26.33
CA LEU A 333 1.20 -3.40 26.16
C LEU A 333 -0.09 -2.67 25.79
N LYS A 334 -0.30 -1.42 26.26
CA LYS A 334 -1.43 -0.59 25.80
C LYS A 334 -1.40 -0.36 24.30
N PHE A 335 -0.24 0.05 23.78
CA PHE A 335 -0.04 0.24 22.34
C PHE A 335 -0.30 -1.06 21.57
N PHE A 336 0.26 -2.19 22.00
CA PHE A 336 0.03 -3.46 21.31
C PHE A 336 -1.42 -3.91 21.33
N VAL A 337 -2.12 -3.80 22.46
CA VAL A 337 -3.54 -4.19 22.58
C VAL A 337 -4.40 -3.34 21.66
N VAL A 338 -4.30 -2.01 21.76
CA VAL A 338 -5.10 -1.11 20.92
C VAL A 338 -4.75 -1.29 19.44
N GLY A 339 -3.47 -1.50 19.14
CA GLY A 339 -3.01 -1.87 17.80
C GLY A 339 -3.76 -3.08 17.24
N VAL A 340 -3.70 -4.21 17.95
CA VAL A 340 -4.37 -5.45 17.55
C VAL A 340 -5.91 -5.28 17.47
N THR A 341 -6.50 -4.44 18.33
CA THR A 341 -7.93 -4.12 18.27
C THR A 341 -8.28 -3.34 16.99
N PHE A 342 -7.53 -2.31 16.62
CA PHE A 342 -7.73 -1.59 15.36
C PHE A 342 -7.49 -2.47 14.13
N TYR A 343 -6.57 -3.43 14.22
CA TYR A 343 -6.42 -4.46 13.20
C TYR A 343 -7.69 -5.31 13.06
N GLY A 344 -8.24 -5.81 14.17
CA GLY A 344 -9.51 -6.53 14.16
C GLY A 344 -10.68 -5.71 13.59
N MET A 345 -10.77 -4.45 13.97
CA MET A 345 -11.79 -3.51 13.49
C MET A 345 -11.66 -3.27 11.99
N SER A 346 -10.48 -2.85 11.51
CA SER A 346 -10.25 -2.55 10.08
C SER A 346 -10.37 -3.80 9.21
N THR A 347 -9.93 -4.97 9.69
CA THR A 347 -10.10 -6.25 8.97
C THR A 347 -11.47 -6.88 9.09
N PHE A 348 -12.39 -6.25 9.82
CA PHE A 348 -13.83 -6.50 9.72
C PHE A 348 -14.51 -5.49 8.79
N GLU A 349 -14.15 -4.21 8.94
CA GLU A 349 -14.65 -3.15 8.08
C GLU A 349 -14.30 -3.38 6.61
N GLY A 350 -13.06 -3.75 6.27
CA GLY A 350 -12.64 -4.00 4.89
C GLY A 350 -13.56 -4.99 4.16
N PRO A 351 -13.78 -6.20 4.71
CA PRO A 351 -14.77 -7.15 4.19
C PRO A 351 -16.21 -6.62 4.08
N MET A 352 -16.63 -5.70 4.95
CA MET A 352 -17.92 -5.02 4.79
C MET A 352 -17.90 -4.06 3.60
N LEU A 353 -16.84 -3.25 3.46
CA LEU A 353 -16.69 -2.28 2.36
C LEU A 353 -16.49 -2.94 1.00
N SER A 354 -16.06 -4.20 0.96
CA SER A 354 -15.99 -5.01 -0.26
C SER A 354 -17.33 -5.60 -0.69
N ILE A 355 -18.38 -5.48 0.11
CA ILE A 355 -19.72 -5.87 -0.32
C ILE A 355 -20.21 -4.80 -1.28
N LYS A 356 -20.52 -5.16 -2.54
CA LYS A 356 -20.92 -4.20 -3.58
C LYS A 356 -21.96 -3.18 -3.10
N LEU A 357 -23.01 -3.62 -2.39
CA LEU A 357 -24.03 -2.70 -1.86
C LEU A 357 -23.45 -1.62 -0.93
N VAL A 358 -22.57 -2.01 0.00
CA VAL A 358 -21.88 -1.08 0.92
C VAL A 358 -20.87 -0.22 0.16
N ASN A 359 -20.15 -0.83 -0.79
CA ASN A 359 -19.19 -0.15 -1.65
C ASN A 359 -19.85 0.95 -2.50
N SER A 360 -21.09 0.73 -2.97
CA SER A 360 -21.84 1.74 -3.72
C SER A 360 -21.91 3.08 -2.97
N LEU A 361 -21.92 3.03 -1.63
CA LEU A 361 -21.99 4.19 -0.74
C LEU A 361 -20.60 4.67 -0.29
N SER A 362 -19.70 3.75 0.07
CA SER A 362 -18.38 4.09 0.64
C SER A 362 -17.31 4.44 -0.40
N HIS A 363 -17.43 3.94 -1.63
CA HIS A 363 -16.45 4.18 -2.67
C HIS A 363 -16.49 5.63 -3.13
N TYR A 364 -15.31 6.18 -3.41
CA TYR A 364 -15.04 7.61 -3.60
C TYR A 364 -15.25 8.52 -2.40
N THR A 365 -15.86 8.04 -1.30
CA THR A 365 -16.09 8.89 -0.12
C THR A 365 -14.93 8.82 0.87
N ASP A 366 -14.97 9.74 1.83
CA ASP A 366 -14.08 9.81 2.97
C ASP A 366 -14.16 8.56 3.87
N TRP A 367 -15.17 7.69 3.72
CA TRP A 367 -15.19 6.41 4.43
C TRP A 367 -13.95 5.57 4.10
N THR A 368 -13.53 5.55 2.82
CA THR A 368 -12.28 4.88 2.42
C THR A 368 -11.07 5.45 3.16
N ILE A 369 -11.04 6.77 3.40
CA ILE A 369 -9.96 7.42 4.15
C ILE A 369 -9.99 7.08 5.64
N ALA A 370 -11.17 6.99 6.25
CA ALA A 370 -11.31 6.53 7.63
C ALA A 370 -10.82 5.09 7.79
N HIS A 371 -11.21 4.19 6.88
CA HIS A 371 -10.75 2.80 6.85
C HIS A 371 -9.22 2.70 6.77
N VAL A 372 -8.62 3.44 5.83
CA VAL A 372 -7.16 3.49 5.66
C VAL A 372 -6.47 3.99 6.93
N HIS A 373 -6.96 5.05 7.56
CA HIS A 373 -6.31 5.60 8.77
C HIS A 373 -6.55 4.75 10.01
N ALA A 374 -7.68 4.07 10.13
CA ALA A 374 -7.91 3.08 11.19
C ALA A 374 -6.85 1.97 11.15
N GLY A 375 -6.52 1.46 9.94
CA GLY A 375 -5.42 0.52 9.74
C GLY A 375 -4.04 1.17 9.93
N ALA A 376 -3.73 2.23 9.19
CA ALA A 376 -2.39 2.82 9.15
C ALA A 376 -1.96 3.46 10.48
N LEU A 377 -2.83 4.21 11.14
CA LEU A 377 -2.50 4.84 12.42
C LEU A 377 -2.85 3.91 13.57
N GLY A 378 -4.07 3.37 13.57
CA GLY A 378 -4.59 2.55 14.67
C GLY A 378 -3.92 1.19 14.80
N TRP A 379 -3.62 0.48 13.69
CA TRP A 379 -2.87 -0.78 13.71
C TRP A 379 -1.37 -0.55 13.52
N ASN A 380 -0.93 -0.07 12.35
CA ASN A 380 0.50 0.01 12.04
C ASN A 380 1.24 0.98 12.97
N GLY A 381 0.70 2.19 13.16
CA GLY A 381 1.26 3.18 14.07
C GLY A 381 1.41 2.65 15.48
N PHE A 382 0.36 2.10 16.07
CA PHE A 382 0.39 1.61 17.45
C PHE A 382 1.31 0.40 17.65
N ILE A 383 1.34 -0.56 16.72
CA ILE A 383 2.31 -1.67 16.80
C ILE A 383 3.75 -1.14 16.69
N ALA A 384 4.02 -0.20 15.77
CA ALA A 384 5.33 0.42 15.64
C ALA A 384 5.73 1.17 16.92
N PHE A 385 4.84 1.96 17.52
CA PHE A 385 5.12 2.68 18.76
C PHE A 385 5.36 1.73 19.94
N GLY A 386 4.53 0.71 20.11
CA GLY A 386 4.74 -0.33 21.14
C GLY A 386 6.09 -1.01 20.96
N MET A 387 6.45 -1.36 19.72
CA MET A 387 7.75 -1.93 19.39
C MET A 387 8.91 -0.97 19.73
N ILE A 388 8.83 0.30 19.33
CA ILE A 388 9.88 1.29 19.61
C ILE A 388 10.06 1.46 21.12
N TYR A 389 9.00 1.66 21.90
CA TYR A 389 9.10 1.79 23.35
C TYR A 389 9.66 0.53 24.02
N TRP A 390 9.36 -0.65 23.49
CA TRP A 390 9.94 -1.91 23.97
C TRP A 390 11.43 -2.05 23.61
N LEU A 391 11.82 -1.63 22.41
CA LEU A 391 13.19 -1.71 21.91
C LEU A 391 14.12 -0.70 22.57
N LEU A 392 13.65 0.51 22.86
CA LEU A 392 14.46 1.63 23.34
C LEU A 392 15.39 1.24 24.52
N PRO A 393 14.88 0.68 25.64
CA PRO A 393 15.75 0.28 26.75
C PRO A 393 16.75 -0.82 26.40
N ARG A 394 16.36 -1.73 25.49
CA ARG A 394 17.15 -2.91 25.12
C ARG A 394 18.29 -2.55 24.16
N LEU A 395 18.02 -1.66 23.21
CA LEU A 395 19.00 -1.21 22.23
C LEU A 395 19.99 -0.20 22.79
N PHE A 396 19.54 0.63 23.74
CA PHE A 396 20.36 1.69 24.35
C PHE A 396 20.89 1.32 25.73
N GLN A 397 20.55 0.15 26.28
CA GLN A 397 21.07 -0.38 27.54
C GLN A 397 20.92 0.60 28.71
N THR A 398 19.76 1.25 28.76
CA THR A 398 19.37 2.21 29.80
C THR A 398 17.87 2.13 30.01
N GLU A 399 17.37 2.66 31.12
CA GLU A 399 15.92 2.76 31.32
C GLU A 399 15.26 3.70 30.29
N LEU A 400 13.97 3.45 30.01
CA LEU A 400 13.16 4.37 29.21
C LEU A 400 13.07 5.71 29.95
N TRP A 401 13.31 6.82 29.25
CA TRP A 401 13.48 8.13 29.88
C TRP A 401 12.21 8.58 30.62
N SER A 402 11.03 8.38 30.02
CA SER A 402 9.77 8.69 30.70
C SER A 402 8.63 7.74 30.31
N LYS A 403 8.24 6.86 31.23
CA LYS A 403 7.01 6.04 31.09
C LYS A 403 5.73 6.91 31.11
N LYS A 404 5.78 8.07 31.78
CA LYS A 404 4.67 9.04 31.81
C LYS A 404 4.42 9.62 30.42
N LEU A 405 5.47 10.04 29.71
CA LEU A 405 5.32 10.52 28.33
C LEU A 405 4.89 9.41 27.37
N ALA A 406 5.34 8.17 27.55
CA ALA A 406 4.85 7.05 26.75
C ALA A 406 3.34 6.83 26.95
N ASN A 407 2.83 6.96 28.18
CA ASN A 407 1.39 6.95 28.46
C ASN A 407 0.66 8.17 27.87
N ALA A 408 1.25 9.37 27.94
CA ALA A 408 0.66 10.56 27.34
C ALA A 408 0.55 10.42 25.81
N HIS A 409 1.61 9.90 25.17
CA HIS A 409 1.58 9.56 23.74
C HIS A 409 0.46 8.56 23.44
N PHE A 410 0.35 7.47 24.21
CA PHE A 410 -0.73 6.50 24.02
C PHE A 410 -2.12 7.16 24.03
N TRP A 411 -2.41 8.03 24.99
CA TRP A 411 -3.71 8.70 25.08
C TRP A 411 -3.92 9.72 23.98
N LEU A 412 -2.92 10.56 23.67
CA LEU A 412 -3.01 11.51 22.56
C LEU A 412 -3.22 10.80 21.22
N GLY A 413 -2.50 9.71 20.98
CA GLY A 413 -2.66 8.88 19.79
C GLY A 413 -4.04 8.25 19.73
N THR A 414 -4.55 7.71 20.84
CA THR A 414 -5.85 7.02 20.91
C THR A 414 -7.01 8.01 20.71
N ILE A 415 -7.01 9.12 21.42
CA ILE A 415 -8.02 10.17 21.27
C ILE A 415 -7.91 10.79 19.88
N GLY A 416 -6.69 11.06 19.41
CA GLY A 416 -6.42 11.60 18.08
C GLY A 416 -6.99 10.72 16.97
N ILE A 417 -6.71 9.40 17.00
CA ILE A 417 -7.23 8.50 15.96
C ILE A 417 -8.75 8.35 16.04
N LEU A 418 -9.34 8.22 17.23
CA LEU A 418 -10.80 8.13 17.38
C LEU A 418 -11.50 9.39 16.86
N MET A 419 -10.98 10.57 17.22
CA MET A 419 -11.49 11.85 16.72
C MET A 419 -11.38 11.94 15.20
N TYR A 420 -10.28 11.46 14.62
CA TYR A 420 -10.08 11.40 13.19
C TYR A 420 -11.11 10.49 12.50
N ILE A 421 -11.20 9.22 12.90
CA ILE A 421 -12.01 8.24 12.16
C ILE A 421 -13.51 8.49 12.33
N LEU A 422 -13.97 8.93 13.50
CA LEU A 422 -15.40 9.19 13.72
C LEU A 422 -15.88 10.38 12.87
N ALA A 423 -15.08 11.45 12.78
CA ALA A 423 -15.39 12.59 11.93
C ALA A 423 -15.42 12.21 10.45
N ILE A 424 -14.47 11.38 10.01
CA ILE A 424 -14.33 11.02 8.59
C ILE A 424 -15.29 9.89 8.18
N TYR A 425 -15.75 9.05 9.12
CA TYR A 425 -16.93 8.20 8.89
C TYR A 425 -18.19 9.03 8.67
N ALA A 426 -18.42 10.05 9.51
CA ALA A 426 -19.55 10.95 9.33
C ALA A 426 -19.46 11.65 7.96
N ALA A 427 -18.28 12.17 7.59
CA ALA A 427 -18.05 12.76 6.27
C ALA A 427 -18.35 11.78 5.12
N GLY A 428 -17.86 10.54 5.20
CA GLY A 428 -18.05 9.54 4.16
C GLY A 428 -19.52 9.12 3.98
N ILE A 429 -20.25 8.97 5.09
CA ILE A 429 -21.69 8.68 5.06
C ILE A 429 -22.46 9.87 4.49
N THR A 430 -22.15 11.09 4.95
CA THR A 430 -22.77 12.32 4.43
C THR A 430 -22.57 12.45 2.92
N GLN A 431 -21.34 12.26 2.42
CA GLN A 431 -21.05 12.26 0.98
C GLN A 431 -21.89 11.22 0.24
N GLY A 432 -21.82 9.96 0.68
CA GLY A 432 -22.49 8.86 0.01
C GLY A 432 -24.01 9.05 -0.06
N LEU A 433 -24.62 9.58 1.01
CA LEU A 433 -26.06 9.86 1.09
C LEU A 433 -26.46 11.09 0.25
N MET A 434 -25.72 12.19 0.33
CA MET A 434 -26.01 13.41 -0.45
C MET A 434 -25.91 13.14 -1.95
N TRP A 435 -24.88 12.41 -2.40
CA TRP A 435 -24.68 12.14 -3.83
C TRP A 435 -25.78 11.30 -4.46
N ARG A 436 -26.50 10.50 -3.66
CA ARG A 436 -27.61 9.64 -4.11
C ARG A 436 -28.99 10.11 -3.70
N ALA A 437 -29.09 11.27 -3.04
CA ALA A 437 -30.36 11.78 -2.56
C ALA A 437 -31.21 12.29 -3.73
N PHE A 438 -32.50 11.94 -3.72
CA PHE A 438 -33.50 12.43 -4.66
C PHE A 438 -34.60 13.19 -3.92
N ASP A 439 -35.14 14.22 -4.56
CA ASP A 439 -36.32 14.93 -4.09
C ASP A 439 -37.62 14.16 -4.45
N ALA A 440 -38.77 14.68 -4.03
CA ALA A 440 -40.07 14.08 -4.32
C ALA A 440 -40.43 14.06 -5.82
N HIS A 441 -39.73 14.83 -6.65
CA HIS A 441 -39.91 14.91 -8.10
C HIS A 441 -38.96 13.98 -8.88
N GLY A 442 -38.07 13.26 -8.18
CA GLY A 442 -37.09 12.38 -8.80
C GLY A 442 -35.86 13.11 -9.37
N ASN A 443 -35.62 14.36 -8.98
CA ASN A 443 -34.37 15.07 -9.26
C ASN A 443 -33.35 14.85 -8.16
N LEU A 444 -32.07 15.07 -8.44
CA LEU A 444 -31.04 15.02 -7.41
C LEU A 444 -31.29 16.14 -6.39
N ALA A 445 -31.35 15.80 -5.11
CA ALA A 445 -31.58 16.78 -4.05
C ALA A 445 -30.40 17.76 -3.88
N PHE A 446 -29.19 17.31 -4.25
CA PHE A 446 -27.95 18.10 -4.22
C PHE A 446 -27.27 17.96 -5.59
N PRO A 447 -27.72 18.66 -6.65
CA PRO A 447 -27.20 18.51 -8.01
C PRO A 447 -25.77 19.05 -8.16
N ASP A 448 -25.37 20.04 -7.37
CA ASP A 448 -24.03 20.61 -7.43
C ASP A 448 -23.09 19.88 -6.46
N PHE A 449 -21.95 19.42 -6.97
CA PHE A 449 -20.99 18.68 -6.14
C PHE A 449 -20.45 19.53 -4.97
N VAL A 450 -20.33 20.85 -5.17
CA VAL A 450 -19.81 21.79 -4.17
C VAL A 450 -20.68 21.87 -2.91
N GLU A 451 -22.00 21.62 -3.02
CA GLU A 451 -22.90 21.59 -1.86
C GLU A 451 -22.49 20.52 -0.87
N THR A 452 -22.04 19.36 -1.36
CA THR A 452 -21.54 18.32 -0.47
C THR A 452 -20.25 18.77 0.18
N VAL A 453 -19.31 19.35 -0.57
CA VAL A 453 -18.01 19.78 -0.06
C VAL A 453 -18.14 20.79 1.08
N THR A 454 -19.04 21.77 0.96
CA THR A 454 -19.24 22.79 2.01
C THR A 454 -19.78 22.19 3.31
N GLN A 455 -20.62 21.15 3.23
CA GLN A 455 -21.12 20.43 4.40
C GLN A 455 -20.03 19.64 5.15
N LEU A 456 -18.91 19.31 4.49
CA LEU A 456 -17.83 18.52 5.10
C LEU A 456 -16.85 19.35 5.93
N PHE A 457 -16.92 20.68 5.86
CA PHE A 457 -15.97 21.56 6.53
C PHE A 457 -15.79 21.24 8.03
N PRO A 458 -16.84 21.05 8.85
CA PRO A 458 -16.68 20.70 10.25
C PRO A 458 -15.93 19.37 10.46
N PHE A 459 -16.20 18.37 9.62
CA PHE A 459 -15.54 17.07 9.72
C PHE A 459 -14.05 17.16 9.36
N TYR A 460 -13.69 17.98 8.37
CA TYR A 460 -12.29 18.21 7.99
C TYR A 460 -11.51 18.96 9.07
N LEU A 461 -12.15 19.89 9.79
CA LEU A 461 -11.55 20.55 10.94
C LEU A 461 -11.28 19.56 12.10
N ILE A 462 -12.26 18.72 12.43
CA ILE A 462 -12.10 17.70 13.48
C ILE A 462 -11.01 16.69 13.10
N ARG A 463 -10.98 16.25 11.83
CA ARG A 463 -9.89 15.40 11.29
C ARG A 463 -8.52 16.04 11.49
N ALA A 464 -8.36 17.31 11.12
CA ALA A 464 -7.09 18.02 11.29
C ALA A 464 -6.68 18.11 12.78
N GLY A 465 -7.64 18.36 13.67
CA GLY A 465 -7.41 18.29 15.12
C GLY A 465 -6.96 16.90 15.60
N GLY A 466 -7.58 15.83 15.08
CA GLY A 466 -7.23 14.44 15.42
C GLY A 466 -5.83 14.08 14.96
N GLY A 467 -5.49 14.49 13.74
CA GLY A 467 -4.14 14.38 13.19
C GLY A 467 -3.10 15.16 14.01
N LEU A 468 -3.44 16.37 14.50
CA LEU A 468 -2.54 17.16 15.33
C LEU A 468 -2.26 16.51 16.69
N LEU A 469 -3.27 15.91 17.33
CA LEU A 469 -3.07 15.14 18.56
C LEU A 469 -2.16 13.93 18.32
N PHE A 470 -2.35 13.22 17.20
CA PHE A 470 -1.51 12.09 16.82
C PHE A 470 -0.06 12.51 16.53
N LEU A 471 0.13 13.60 15.79
CA LEU A 471 1.45 14.21 15.53
C LEU A 471 2.14 14.61 16.84
N THR A 472 1.40 15.24 17.76
CA THR A 472 1.92 15.60 19.09
C THR A 472 2.39 14.35 19.84
N GLY A 473 1.62 13.26 19.79
CA GLY A 473 2.03 11.96 20.30
C GLY A 473 3.34 11.46 19.67
N GLY A 474 3.46 11.52 18.33
CA GLY A 474 4.70 11.19 17.61
C GLY A 474 5.90 12.03 18.04
N LEU A 475 5.71 13.33 18.28
CA LEU A 475 6.76 14.22 18.82
C LEU A 475 7.17 13.83 20.24
N LEU A 476 6.23 13.42 21.10
CA LEU A 476 6.56 12.87 22.43
C LEU A 476 7.34 11.56 22.31
N CYS A 477 7.04 10.71 21.32
CA CYS A 477 7.83 9.52 21.02
C CYS A 477 9.27 9.89 20.65
N MET A 478 9.45 10.88 19.76
CA MET A 478 10.76 11.38 19.35
C MET A 478 11.55 11.96 20.52
N LEU A 479 10.91 12.76 21.37
CA LEU A 479 11.55 13.29 22.58
C LEU A 479 12.02 12.15 23.49
N ASN A 480 11.16 11.16 23.77
CA ASN A 480 11.50 10.02 24.62
C ASN A 480 12.65 9.19 24.01
N PHE A 481 12.62 8.96 22.70
CA PHE A 481 13.69 8.29 21.96
C PHE A 481 15.03 9.01 22.14
N VAL A 482 15.07 10.32 21.86
CA VAL A 482 16.30 11.13 21.93
C VAL A 482 16.84 11.18 23.35
N MET A 483 15.98 11.34 24.35
CA MET A 483 16.41 11.41 25.74
C MET A 483 16.88 10.06 26.28
N THR A 484 16.22 8.95 25.92
CA THR A 484 16.73 7.60 26.23
C THR A 484 18.06 7.35 25.54
N TRP A 485 18.21 7.74 24.27
CA TRP A 485 19.48 7.65 23.58
C TRP A 485 20.56 8.48 24.27
N LYS A 486 20.29 9.70 24.74
CA LYS A 486 21.26 10.53 25.47
C LYS A 486 21.73 9.91 26.79
N ASN A 487 20.89 9.12 27.45
CA ASN A 487 21.21 8.45 28.72
C ASN A 487 21.94 7.10 28.54
N ARG A 488 22.25 6.70 27.31
CA ARG A 488 22.98 5.45 27.02
C ARG A 488 24.39 5.46 27.64
N PRO A 489 24.97 4.28 27.92
CA PRO A 489 26.40 4.18 28.23
C PRO A 489 27.26 4.55 27.01
N ALA A 490 28.48 5.05 27.26
CA ALA A 490 29.40 5.48 26.19
C ALA A 490 29.83 4.31 25.26
N LYS A 491 29.91 3.10 25.82
CA LYS A 491 30.14 1.85 25.10
C LYS A 491 28.98 0.91 25.40
N TYR A 492 28.44 0.26 24.37
CA TYR A 492 27.44 -0.79 24.55
C TYR A 492 28.11 -2.09 24.93
N GLU A 493 27.49 -2.84 25.82
CA GLU A 493 27.80 -4.24 26.01
C GLU A 493 27.38 -5.02 24.76
N GLU A 494 28.28 -5.85 24.26
CA GLU A 494 28.00 -6.73 23.12
C GLU A 494 27.98 -8.18 23.62
N PRO A 495 26.84 -8.67 24.12
CA PRO A 495 26.76 -9.99 24.70
C PRO A 495 27.12 -11.05 23.66
N VAL A 496 28.14 -11.85 23.98
CA VAL A 496 28.56 -12.99 23.18
C VAL A 496 27.59 -14.13 23.41
N HIS A 497 26.81 -14.46 22.38
CA HIS A 497 25.89 -15.58 22.40
C HIS A 497 26.63 -16.84 21.94
N SER A 498 26.45 -17.95 22.65
CA SER A 498 26.98 -19.26 22.29
C SER A 498 25.86 -20.20 21.89
N ALA A 499 26.02 -20.91 20.77
CA ALA A 499 25.09 -21.93 20.31
C ALA A 499 25.82 -23.04 19.56
N PRO A 500 25.27 -24.27 19.48
CA PRO A 500 25.90 -25.36 18.73
C PRO A 500 26.19 -24.96 17.27
N ALA A 501 27.31 -25.47 16.73
CA ALA A 501 27.70 -25.24 15.34
C ALA A 501 26.59 -25.59 14.34
N LEU A 502 26.56 -24.86 13.23
CA LEU A 502 25.64 -25.07 12.11
C LEU A 502 25.87 -26.46 11.48
N ARG A 503 25.06 -27.45 11.86
CA ARG A 503 25.11 -28.79 11.26
C ARG A 503 24.10 -28.92 10.11
N PRO A 504 24.48 -29.48 8.95
CA PRO A 504 23.52 -29.94 7.95
C PRO A 504 22.81 -31.18 8.52
N ILE A 505 21.60 -30.99 9.02
CA ILE A 505 20.84 -32.09 9.63
C ILE A 505 20.08 -32.85 8.54
N PRO A 506 20.30 -34.17 8.36
CA PRO A 506 19.38 -35.00 7.60
C PRO A 506 18.05 -35.00 8.34
N VAL A 507 16.96 -34.65 7.64
CA VAL A 507 15.61 -34.80 8.18
C VAL A 507 15.36 -36.30 8.35
N THR A 508 15.66 -36.85 9.54
CA THR A 508 15.32 -38.24 9.84
C THR A 508 13.80 -38.34 9.87
N ALA A 509 13.25 -39.30 9.12
CA ALA A 509 11.81 -39.46 8.94
C ALA A 509 11.04 -39.69 10.27
N GLY A 510 11.74 -39.99 11.36
CA GLY A 510 11.18 -40.28 12.69
C GLY A 510 10.84 -39.07 13.57
N GLU A 511 11.52 -37.92 13.47
CA GLU A 511 11.21 -36.74 14.31
C GLU A 511 9.85 -36.10 14.00
N PHE A 512 9.28 -36.46 12.84
CA PHE A 512 8.00 -35.94 12.34
C PHE A 512 6.99 -37.05 12.05
N SER A 513 7.15 -38.23 12.66
CA SER A 513 6.16 -39.31 12.55
C SER A 513 4.80 -38.77 12.99
N GLY A 514 3.85 -38.72 12.07
CA GLY A 514 2.52 -38.18 12.35
C GLY A 514 1.89 -38.92 13.53
N GLU A 515 1.35 -38.17 14.48
CA GLU A 515 0.60 -38.76 15.59
C GLU A 515 -0.52 -39.64 15.03
N SER A 516 -0.87 -40.71 15.75
CA SER A 516 -2.07 -41.48 15.44
C SER A 516 -3.28 -40.53 15.36
N SER A 517 -4.24 -40.83 14.50
CA SER A 517 -5.49 -40.08 14.48
C SER A 517 -6.10 -40.08 15.89
N ARG A 518 -6.53 -38.91 16.36
CA ARG A 518 -7.24 -38.70 17.63
C ARG A 518 -8.73 -39.08 17.52
N LEU A 519 -9.26 -39.14 16.30
CA LEU A 519 -10.62 -39.60 16.06
C LEU A 519 -10.71 -41.11 16.33
N HIS A 520 -11.80 -41.53 16.98
CA HIS A 520 -12.21 -42.92 17.13
C HIS A 520 -13.43 -43.20 16.25
N ALA A 521 -13.57 -44.43 15.73
CA ALA A 521 -14.71 -44.88 14.93
C ALA A 521 -15.08 -43.94 13.75
N ASN A 522 -14.08 -43.47 13.01
CA ASN A 522 -14.26 -42.61 11.86
C ASN A 522 -13.86 -43.30 10.56
N THR A 523 -14.28 -42.73 9.43
CA THR A 523 -13.83 -43.22 8.12
C THR A 523 -12.31 -43.02 7.98
N ASN A 524 -11.68 -43.81 7.09
CA ASN A 524 -10.27 -43.61 6.73
C ASN A 524 -10.01 -42.17 6.24
N LEU A 525 -10.99 -41.53 5.60
CA LEU A 525 -10.92 -40.14 5.20
C LEU A 525 -10.87 -39.20 6.42
N GLY A 526 -11.73 -39.43 7.42
CA GLY A 526 -11.71 -38.70 8.70
C GLY A 526 -10.37 -38.83 9.43
N HIS A 527 -9.84 -40.06 9.53
CA HIS A 527 -8.51 -40.31 10.11
C HIS A 527 -7.37 -39.62 9.33
N ARG A 528 -7.44 -39.58 7.99
CA ARG A 528 -6.47 -38.83 7.15
C ARG A 528 -6.59 -37.32 7.37
N GLY A 529 -7.81 -36.80 7.47
CA GLY A 529 -8.10 -35.40 7.75
C GLY A 529 -7.57 -34.95 9.10
N ASP A 530 -7.80 -35.73 10.17
CA ASP A 530 -7.27 -35.40 11.50
C ASP A 530 -5.73 -35.37 11.50
N ARG A 531 -5.06 -36.37 10.91
CA ARG A 531 -3.59 -36.36 10.76
C ARG A 531 -3.07 -35.14 9.99
N PHE A 532 -3.81 -34.68 8.98
CA PHE A 532 -3.47 -33.45 8.26
C PHE A 532 -3.61 -32.20 9.15
N LEU A 533 -4.73 -32.08 9.86
CA LEU A 533 -5.04 -30.97 10.76
C LEU A 533 -4.14 -30.91 12.01
N GLN A 534 -3.53 -32.02 12.41
CA GLN A 534 -2.52 -32.05 13.47
C GLN A 534 -1.24 -31.26 13.09
N GLY A 535 -0.95 -31.07 11.79
CA GLY A 535 0.07 -30.13 11.31
C GLY A 535 1.50 -30.67 11.23
N ALA A 536 1.72 -31.99 11.32
CA ALA A 536 3.06 -32.59 11.20
C ALA A 536 3.72 -32.37 9.83
N TRP A 537 2.92 -32.20 8.77
CA TRP A 537 3.41 -31.82 7.44
C TRP A 537 4.03 -30.41 7.44
N HIS A 538 3.43 -29.47 8.18
CA HIS A 538 3.86 -28.09 8.24
C HIS A 538 5.18 -27.95 9.00
N ARG A 539 5.33 -28.68 10.12
CA ARG A 539 6.59 -28.73 10.89
C ARG A 539 7.79 -29.17 10.04
N ARG A 540 7.58 -30.11 9.11
CA ARG A 540 8.63 -30.53 8.14
C ARG A 540 8.98 -29.41 7.15
N LEU A 541 8.00 -28.60 6.76
CA LEU A 541 8.19 -27.49 5.84
C LEU A 541 8.94 -26.32 6.51
N GLU A 542 8.65 -26.03 7.78
CA GLU A 542 9.35 -25.02 8.59
C GLU A 542 10.87 -25.29 8.69
N GLY A 543 11.27 -26.56 8.65
CA GLY A 543 12.67 -26.94 8.61
C GLY A 543 13.41 -26.55 7.33
N ARG A 544 12.71 -26.07 6.30
CA ARG A 544 13.22 -25.88 4.94
C ARG A 544 12.84 -24.48 4.40
N PRO A 545 13.51 -23.40 4.83
CA PRO A 545 13.13 -22.02 4.53
C PRO A 545 12.99 -21.71 3.05
N ILE A 546 13.89 -22.21 2.20
CA ILE A 546 13.83 -21.98 0.75
C ILE A 546 12.62 -22.70 0.12
N LYS A 547 12.30 -23.92 0.55
CA LYS A 547 11.08 -24.61 0.07
C LYS A 547 9.83 -23.91 0.58
N PHE A 548 9.84 -23.43 1.83
CA PHE A 548 8.74 -22.63 2.38
C PHE A 548 8.51 -21.37 1.53
N MET A 549 9.57 -20.63 1.22
CA MET A 549 9.55 -19.46 0.33
C MET A 549 8.96 -19.79 -1.04
N VAL A 550 9.39 -20.88 -1.68
CA VAL A 550 8.85 -21.32 -2.98
C VAL A 550 7.36 -21.63 -2.89
N TRP A 551 6.89 -22.31 -1.84
CA TRP A 551 5.46 -22.57 -1.67
C TRP A 551 4.64 -21.31 -1.43
N VAL A 552 5.19 -20.34 -0.70
CA VAL A 552 4.56 -19.03 -0.55
C VAL A 552 4.47 -18.32 -1.91
N LEU A 553 5.55 -18.31 -2.69
CA LEU A 553 5.57 -17.75 -4.05
C LEU A 553 4.52 -18.41 -4.94
N ILE A 554 4.45 -19.75 -4.94
CA ILE A 554 3.45 -20.49 -5.73
C ILE A 554 2.04 -20.11 -5.29
N ALA A 555 1.78 -20.04 -3.99
CA ALA A 555 0.46 -19.71 -3.46
C ALA A 555 0.00 -18.32 -3.92
N VAL A 556 0.88 -17.31 -3.86
CA VAL A 556 0.54 -15.94 -4.30
C VAL A 556 0.50 -15.80 -5.83
N ALA A 557 1.38 -16.49 -6.55
CA ALA A 557 1.42 -16.46 -8.01
C ALA A 557 0.17 -17.08 -8.63
N ILE A 558 -0.35 -18.17 -8.06
CA ILE A 558 -1.61 -18.78 -8.53
C ILE A 558 -2.76 -17.77 -8.47
N GLY A 559 -2.92 -17.06 -7.34
CA GLY A 559 -3.96 -16.04 -7.23
C GLY A 559 -3.83 -14.94 -8.27
N GLY A 560 -2.61 -14.38 -8.44
CA GLY A 560 -2.37 -13.32 -9.42
C GLY A 560 -2.60 -13.77 -10.87
N LEU A 561 -2.17 -14.98 -11.22
CA LEU A 561 -2.35 -15.52 -12.56
C LEU A 561 -3.82 -15.76 -12.89
N VAL A 562 -4.62 -16.25 -11.94
CA VAL A 562 -6.05 -16.51 -12.20
C VAL A 562 -6.83 -15.22 -12.42
N GLU A 563 -6.45 -14.10 -11.79
CA GLU A 563 -7.06 -12.80 -12.07
C GLU A 563 -6.57 -12.19 -13.38
N ALA A 564 -5.25 -12.20 -13.61
CA ALA A 564 -4.64 -11.54 -14.75
C ALA A 564 -4.94 -12.27 -16.08
N VAL A 565 -4.70 -13.58 -16.16
CA VAL A 565 -4.72 -14.33 -17.43
C VAL A 565 -6.06 -14.18 -18.18
N PRO A 566 -7.24 -14.37 -17.56
CA PRO A 566 -8.51 -14.14 -18.25
C PRO A 566 -8.70 -12.69 -18.69
N MET A 567 -8.22 -11.71 -17.91
CA MET A 567 -8.35 -10.29 -18.24
C MET A 567 -7.54 -9.90 -19.49
N PHE A 568 -6.37 -10.53 -19.70
CA PHE A 568 -5.51 -10.26 -20.86
C PHE A 568 -5.83 -11.11 -22.09
N LEU A 569 -6.31 -12.35 -21.93
CA LEU A 569 -6.55 -13.25 -23.05
C LEU A 569 -7.96 -13.17 -23.65
N VAL A 570 -8.97 -12.80 -22.86
CA VAL A 570 -10.37 -12.80 -23.30
C VAL A 570 -10.75 -11.41 -23.78
N ARG A 571 -10.77 -11.18 -25.10
CA ARG A 571 -11.08 -9.87 -25.71
C ARG A 571 -12.43 -9.28 -25.27
N SER A 572 -13.43 -10.12 -25.00
CA SER A 572 -14.74 -9.67 -24.52
C SER A 572 -14.72 -9.06 -23.12
N ASN A 573 -13.62 -9.18 -22.36
CA ASN A 573 -13.44 -8.50 -21.08
C ASN A 573 -13.10 -7.00 -21.25
N VAL A 574 -12.57 -6.59 -22.41
CA VAL A 574 -12.29 -5.20 -22.73
C VAL A 574 -12.81 -4.86 -24.15
N PRO A 575 -14.14 -4.77 -24.34
CA PRO A 575 -14.70 -4.39 -25.63
C PRO A 575 -14.24 -3.00 -26.06
N THR A 576 -13.68 -2.87 -27.26
CA THR A 576 -13.29 -1.59 -27.86
C THR A 576 -14.50 -0.85 -28.44
N ILE A 577 -14.46 0.48 -28.46
CA ILE A 577 -15.49 1.33 -29.08
C ILE A 577 -14.89 1.98 -30.33
N ALA A 578 -15.53 1.82 -31.49
CA ALA A 578 -14.98 2.26 -32.77
C ALA A 578 -14.78 3.79 -32.89
N SER A 579 -15.58 4.58 -32.18
CA SER A 579 -15.44 6.04 -32.16
C SER A 579 -14.34 6.56 -31.22
N VAL A 580 -13.79 5.69 -30.35
CA VAL A 580 -12.71 6.07 -29.43
C VAL A 580 -11.39 6.05 -30.17
N THR A 581 -10.73 7.21 -30.23
CA THR A 581 -9.47 7.44 -30.95
C THR A 581 -8.34 7.78 -29.98
N PRO A 582 -7.06 7.56 -30.35
CA PRO A 582 -5.92 8.00 -29.54
C PRO A 582 -6.00 9.50 -29.21
N TYR A 583 -5.49 9.89 -28.05
CA TYR A 583 -5.30 11.30 -27.71
C TYR A 583 -4.45 12.00 -28.76
N THR A 584 -4.81 13.22 -29.16
CA THR A 584 -3.92 14.04 -29.98
C THR A 584 -2.60 14.29 -29.26
N PRO A 585 -1.52 14.68 -29.97
CA PRO A 585 -0.23 14.95 -29.33
C PRO A 585 -0.28 15.99 -28.20
N LEU A 586 -1.11 17.03 -28.32
CA LEU A 586 -1.32 18.03 -27.26
C LEU A 586 -2.18 17.51 -26.11
N GLU A 587 -3.22 16.74 -26.39
CA GLU A 587 -4.06 16.09 -25.37
C GLU A 587 -3.24 15.13 -24.51
N LEU A 588 -2.33 14.35 -25.12
CA LEU A 588 -1.40 13.49 -24.41
C LEU A 588 -0.49 14.30 -23.46
N ALA A 589 0.04 15.45 -23.92
CA ALA A 589 0.83 16.34 -23.09
C ALA A 589 0.01 16.96 -21.94
N GLY A 590 -1.25 17.32 -22.21
CA GLY A 590 -2.19 17.81 -21.20
C GLY A 590 -2.51 16.79 -20.13
N ARG A 591 -2.70 15.53 -20.54
CA ARG A 591 -2.90 14.39 -19.65
C ARG A 591 -1.69 14.13 -18.75
N ASP A 592 -0.48 14.26 -19.29
CA ASP A 592 0.73 14.17 -18.47
C ASP A 592 0.82 15.29 -17.44
N ILE A 593 0.38 16.50 -17.78
CA ILE A 593 0.28 17.63 -16.82
C ILE A 593 -0.78 17.32 -15.76
N TYR A 594 -1.95 16.81 -16.14
CA TYR A 594 -3.00 16.39 -15.20
C TYR A 594 -2.47 15.39 -14.16
N ILE A 595 -1.67 14.41 -14.60
CA ILE A 595 -1.03 13.42 -13.71
C ILE A 595 0.04 14.08 -12.84
N ALA A 596 0.92 14.91 -13.43
CA ALA A 596 2.01 15.59 -12.73
C ALA A 596 1.51 16.54 -11.62
N GLU A 597 0.34 17.16 -11.82
CA GLU A 597 -0.32 18.01 -10.83
C GLU A 597 -1.14 17.22 -9.80
N GLY A 598 -1.24 15.91 -9.96
CA GLY A 598 -1.96 15.04 -9.04
C GLY A 598 -3.47 15.26 -9.04
N CYS A 599 -4.06 15.71 -10.15
CA CYS A 599 -5.50 15.97 -10.24
C CYS A 599 -6.35 14.72 -9.98
N TYR A 600 -5.82 13.53 -10.31
CA TYR A 600 -6.42 12.22 -10.05
C TYR A 600 -6.63 11.91 -8.56
N ASN A 601 -5.97 12.64 -7.66
CA ASN A 601 -6.16 12.52 -6.21
C ASN A 601 -7.48 13.15 -5.73
N CYS A 602 -8.08 14.02 -6.54
CA CYS A 602 -9.28 14.77 -6.21
C CYS A 602 -10.45 14.40 -7.14
N HIS A 603 -10.16 14.07 -8.39
CA HIS A 603 -11.13 13.79 -9.44
C HIS A 603 -10.94 12.38 -9.98
N SER A 604 -12.07 11.68 -10.17
CA SER A 604 -12.10 10.45 -10.95
C SER A 604 -12.50 10.74 -12.40
N GLN A 605 -12.19 9.81 -13.28
CA GLN A 605 -12.70 9.76 -14.64
C GLN A 605 -13.43 8.43 -14.87
N MET A 606 -14.42 8.13 -14.02
CA MET A 606 -15.12 6.84 -13.98
C MET A 606 -16.53 7.02 -13.41
N ILE A 607 -17.51 7.23 -14.29
CA ILE A 607 -18.92 7.31 -13.90
C ILE A 607 -19.44 5.90 -13.69
N ARG A 608 -19.88 5.61 -12.47
CA ARG A 608 -20.39 4.28 -12.10
C ARG A 608 -21.80 4.07 -12.67
N PRO A 609 -22.22 2.84 -13.01
CA PRO A 609 -23.58 2.51 -13.43
C PRO A 609 -24.56 2.52 -12.24
N ILE A 610 -24.59 3.64 -11.53
CA ILE A 610 -25.48 3.94 -10.42
C ILE A 610 -26.38 5.09 -10.88
N PHE A 611 -27.69 4.94 -10.71
CA PHE A 611 -28.68 5.88 -11.25
C PHE A 611 -28.39 7.35 -10.87
N SER A 612 -27.99 7.62 -9.63
CA SER A 612 -27.65 8.98 -9.19
C SER A 612 -26.40 9.56 -9.83
N GLU A 613 -25.42 8.73 -10.19
CA GLU A 613 -24.23 9.20 -10.92
C GLU A 613 -24.55 9.46 -12.39
N VAL A 614 -25.30 8.54 -13.02
CA VAL A 614 -25.72 8.72 -14.42
C VAL A 614 -26.59 9.96 -14.59
N LYS A 615 -27.50 10.21 -13.63
CA LYS A 615 -28.34 11.42 -13.61
C LYS A 615 -27.51 12.70 -13.46
N ARG A 616 -26.38 12.64 -12.74
CA ARG A 616 -25.53 13.80 -12.46
C ARG A 616 -24.54 14.11 -13.59
N TYR A 617 -23.87 13.09 -14.11
CA TYR A 617 -22.72 13.25 -14.98
C TYR A 617 -22.97 12.79 -16.43
N GLY A 618 -24.09 12.12 -16.70
CA GLY A 618 -24.38 11.50 -18.00
C GLY A 618 -24.07 10.00 -18.04
N ASP A 619 -24.04 9.42 -19.23
CA ASP A 619 -23.94 7.97 -19.41
C ASP A 619 -22.70 7.37 -18.72
N TYR A 620 -22.86 6.18 -18.12
CA TYR A 620 -21.81 5.51 -17.34
C TYR A 620 -20.61 5.12 -18.21
N SER A 621 -19.43 5.01 -17.61
CA SER A 621 -18.21 4.72 -18.37
C SER A 621 -18.10 3.24 -18.72
N LYS A 622 -17.74 2.98 -19.98
CA LYS A 622 -17.58 1.64 -20.57
C LYS A 622 -16.09 1.25 -20.67
N PRO A 623 -15.75 -0.05 -20.64
CA PRO A 623 -14.36 -0.52 -20.78
C PRO A 623 -13.60 0.10 -21.96
N GLY A 624 -14.25 0.19 -23.12
CA GLY A 624 -13.66 0.66 -24.37
C GLY A 624 -13.26 2.12 -24.39
N GLU A 625 -13.72 2.93 -23.44
CA GLU A 625 -13.36 4.35 -23.33
C GLU A 625 -11.91 4.56 -22.88
N PHE A 626 -11.33 3.57 -22.20
CA PHE A 626 -10.04 3.70 -21.52
C PHE A 626 -8.90 2.94 -22.21
N VAL A 627 -9.11 2.43 -23.43
CA VAL A 627 -8.16 1.53 -24.11
C VAL A 627 -6.81 2.17 -24.45
N TYR A 628 -6.74 3.50 -24.43
CA TYR A 628 -5.50 4.27 -24.64
C TYR A 628 -5.01 4.98 -23.37
N ASP A 629 -5.57 4.66 -22.21
CA ASP A 629 -5.20 5.28 -20.94
C ASP A 629 -4.05 4.55 -20.26
N HIS A 630 -2.87 5.17 -20.28
CA HIS A 630 -1.66 4.71 -19.61
C HIS A 630 -1.18 5.77 -18.59
N PRO A 631 -1.44 5.64 -17.27
CA PRO A 631 -2.33 4.70 -16.57
C PRO A 631 -3.79 5.15 -16.55
N PHE A 632 -4.73 4.28 -16.23
CA PHE A 632 -6.13 4.67 -15.94
C PHE A 632 -6.24 5.79 -14.89
N GLN A 633 -7.30 6.62 -14.94
CA GLN A 633 -7.48 7.80 -14.06
C GLN A 633 -8.77 7.73 -13.21
N TRP A 634 -9.11 6.56 -12.67
CA TRP A 634 -10.42 6.35 -12.01
C TRP A 634 -10.47 6.81 -10.55
N GLY A 635 -9.32 7.06 -9.92
CA GLY A 635 -9.20 7.51 -8.53
C GLY A 635 -9.70 6.50 -7.48
N SER A 636 -9.46 6.80 -6.20
CA SER A 636 -9.99 6.07 -5.04
C SER A 636 -10.89 6.93 -4.13
N ARG A 637 -10.90 8.24 -4.37
CA ARG A 637 -11.63 9.27 -3.61
C ARG A 637 -12.06 10.41 -4.54
N ARG A 638 -13.18 11.06 -4.24
CA ARG A 638 -13.63 12.32 -4.84
C ARG A 638 -13.64 13.45 -3.80
N ILE A 639 -12.91 14.51 -4.11
CA ILE A 639 -12.94 15.82 -3.42
C ILE A 639 -13.46 16.89 -4.38
N GLY A 640 -13.35 16.64 -5.69
CA GLY A 640 -14.08 17.32 -6.75
C GLY A 640 -15.00 16.36 -7.51
N PRO A 641 -15.77 16.88 -8.48
CA PRO A 641 -16.65 16.08 -9.33
C PRO A 641 -15.88 15.06 -10.18
N ASP A 642 -16.60 14.08 -10.71
CA ASP A 642 -16.08 13.20 -11.77
C ASP A 642 -15.92 13.99 -13.08
N LEU A 643 -14.84 13.74 -13.82
CA LEU A 643 -14.47 14.47 -15.03
C LEU A 643 -14.61 13.65 -16.31
N ALA A 644 -15.15 12.41 -16.28
CA ALA A 644 -15.21 11.54 -17.45
C ALA A 644 -16.02 12.12 -18.64
N ARG A 645 -16.81 13.17 -18.41
CA ARG A 645 -17.63 13.88 -19.41
C ARG A 645 -17.35 15.38 -19.44
N GLU A 646 -16.22 15.84 -18.88
CA GLU A 646 -15.93 17.26 -18.75
C GLU A 646 -15.96 18.00 -20.09
N GLY A 647 -15.43 17.40 -21.15
CA GLY A 647 -15.44 18.01 -22.49
C GLY A 647 -16.82 18.16 -23.12
N VAL A 648 -17.80 17.39 -22.66
CA VAL A 648 -19.20 17.50 -23.08
C VAL A 648 -19.96 18.49 -22.19
N ILE A 649 -19.72 18.46 -20.89
CA ILE A 649 -20.40 19.30 -19.89
C ILE A 649 -19.93 20.75 -20.00
N ASN A 650 -18.63 20.97 -20.22
CA ASN A 650 -18.03 22.30 -20.22
C ASN A 650 -16.91 22.44 -21.27
N PRO A 651 -17.25 22.70 -22.54
CA PRO A 651 -16.28 22.84 -23.61
C PRO A 651 -15.56 24.21 -23.64
N ASN A 652 -15.86 25.13 -22.73
CA ASN A 652 -15.42 26.53 -22.81
C ASN A 652 -13.94 26.70 -22.36
N SER A 653 -13.05 27.00 -23.32
CA SER A 653 -11.61 27.17 -23.06
C SER A 653 -11.28 28.32 -22.10
N LEU A 654 -11.98 29.45 -22.21
CA LEU A 654 -11.77 30.60 -21.31
C LEU A 654 -12.22 30.30 -19.88
N TRP A 655 -13.32 29.55 -19.72
CA TRP A 655 -13.77 29.10 -18.41
C TRP A 655 -12.70 28.24 -17.74
N HIS A 656 -12.15 27.25 -18.46
CA HIS A 656 -11.08 26.39 -17.92
C HIS A 656 -9.84 27.19 -17.57
N TYR A 657 -9.44 28.13 -18.43
CA TYR A 657 -8.31 29.03 -18.16
C TYR A 657 -8.50 29.81 -16.85
N ASN A 658 -9.67 30.43 -16.66
CA ASN A 658 -10.01 31.18 -15.46
C ASN A 658 -10.12 30.28 -14.23
N HIS A 659 -10.68 29.08 -14.39
CA HIS A 659 -10.82 28.10 -13.32
C HIS A 659 -9.47 27.62 -12.81
N PHE A 660 -8.51 27.30 -13.69
CA PHE A 660 -7.16 26.93 -13.28
C PHE A 660 -6.39 28.11 -12.65
N ASN A 661 -6.63 29.34 -13.11
CA ASN A 661 -6.01 30.53 -12.51
C ASN A 661 -6.50 30.77 -11.08
N ASP A 662 -7.81 30.86 -10.89
CA ASP A 662 -8.43 31.02 -9.58
C ASP A 662 -9.79 30.31 -9.52
N PRO A 663 -9.82 29.07 -8.98
CA PRO A 663 -11.07 28.31 -8.85
C PRO A 663 -12.14 29.06 -8.04
N ARG A 664 -11.73 29.93 -7.11
CA ARG A 664 -12.65 30.69 -6.23
C ARG A 664 -13.27 31.90 -6.92
N ALA A 665 -12.65 32.43 -7.98
CA ALA A 665 -13.28 33.44 -8.83
C ALA A 665 -14.43 32.86 -9.65
N VAL A 666 -14.36 31.56 -9.98
CA VAL A 666 -15.43 30.83 -10.69
C VAL A 666 -16.49 30.29 -9.73
N ASN A 667 -16.06 29.69 -8.62
CA ASN A 667 -16.93 29.19 -7.56
C ASN A 667 -16.36 29.56 -6.19
N PRO A 668 -16.92 30.55 -5.46
CA PRO A 668 -16.40 31.02 -4.18
C PRO A 668 -16.22 29.93 -3.12
N SER A 669 -16.98 28.83 -3.21
CA SER A 669 -16.95 27.70 -2.29
C SER A 669 -15.96 26.59 -2.71
N SER A 670 -15.17 26.79 -3.76
CA SER A 670 -14.23 25.79 -4.26
C SER A 670 -13.08 25.54 -3.29
N VAL A 671 -12.85 24.25 -2.98
CA VAL A 671 -11.68 23.77 -2.22
C VAL A 671 -10.48 23.45 -3.11
N MET A 672 -10.63 23.57 -4.43
CA MET A 672 -9.55 23.30 -5.38
C MET A 672 -8.41 24.31 -5.20
N PRO A 673 -7.13 23.86 -5.20
CA PRO A 673 -6.00 24.77 -5.25
C PRO A 673 -5.95 25.53 -6.58
N SER A 674 -5.38 26.73 -6.58
CA SER A 674 -5.04 27.42 -7.83
C SER A 674 -3.86 26.71 -8.50
N PHE A 675 -3.86 26.70 -9.83
CA PHE A 675 -2.80 26.19 -10.70
C PHE A 675 -2.21 27.31 -11.57
N SER A 676 -2.17 28.54 -11.05
CA SER A 676 -1.72 29.75 -11.77
C SER A 676 -0.34 29.61 -12.42
N TRP A 677 0.57 28.80 -11.87
CA TRP A 677 1.88 28.52 -12.48
C TRP A 677 1.77 27.90 -13.89
N LEU A 678 0.71 27.13 -14.19
CA LEU A 678 0.50 26.54 -15.52
C LEU A 678 0.20 27.58 -16.60
N LEU A 679 -0.24 28.79 -16.21
CA LEU A 679 -0.47 29.91 -17.12
C LEU A 679 0.85 30.62 -17.48
N HIS A 680 1.92 30.39 -16.73
CA HIS A 680 3.22 31.01 -16.95
C HIS A 680 4.24 30.03 -17.53
N ASP A 681 4.22 28.79 -17.03
CA ASP A 681 5.07 27.69 -17.47
C ASP A 681 4.81 27.31 -18.93
N ARG A 682 5.90 27.07 -19.67
CA ARG A 682 5.83 26.68 -21.09
C ARG A 682 5.70 25.18 -21.28
N ILE A 683 5.00 24.79 -22.34
CA ILE A 683 4.98 23.43 -22.87
C ILE A 683 6.36 23.14 -23.49
N ASN A 684 6.90 21.96 -23.22
CA ASN A 684 8.08 21.46 -23.94
C ASN A 684 7.65 20.67 -25.18
N PHE A 685 7.35 21.39 -26.26
CA PHE A 685 6.89 20.82 -27.53
C PHE A 685 7.87 19.79 -28.12
N ALA A 686 9.18 20.00 -27.93
CA ALA A 686 10.22 19.11 -28.45
C ALA A 686 10.14 17.68 -27.87
N GLN A 687 9.56 17.48 -26.68
CA GLN A 687 9.40 16.15 -26.09
C GLN A 687 8.15 15.41 -26.56
N ILE A 688 7.19 16.08 -27.22
CA ILE A 688 5.90 15.48 -27.58
C ILE A 688 6.09 14.34 -28.58
N GLN A 689 6.98 14.49 -29.56
CA GLN A 689 7.27 13.44 -30.53
C GLN A 689 7.78 12.16 -29.87
N THR A 690 8.64 12.27 -28.85
CA THR A 690 9.17 11.12 -28.10
C THR A 690 8.06 10.43 -27.30
N ARG A 691 7.15 11.19 -26.69
CA ARG A 691 5.99 10.65 -25.96
C ARG A 691 5.03 9.89 -26.87
N VAL A 692 4.73 10.45 -28.03
CA VAL A 692 3.89 9.79 -29.05
C VAL A 692 4.53 8.49 -29.54
N ARG A 693 5.84 8.50 -29.81
CA ARG A 693 6.58 7.27 -30.17
C ARG A 693 6.51 6.21 -29.08
N ALA A 694 6.67 6.60 -27.81
CA ALA A 694 6.58 5.66 -26.69
C ALA A 694 5.18 5.04 -26.56
N MET A 695 4.12 5.83 -26.70
CA MET A 695 2.75 5.30 -26.72
C MET A 695 2.50 4.40 -27.94
N ALA A 696 3.11 4.70 -29.09
CA ALA A 696 3.04 3.81 -30.25
C ALA A 696 3.74 2.46 -30.01
N MET A 697 4.86 2.44 -29.27
CA MET A 697 5.49 1.19 -28.83
C MET A 697 4.59 0.35 -27.90
N LEU A 698 3.66 1.00 -27.19
CA LEU A 698 2.64 0.35 -26.37
C LEU A 698 1.42 -0.13 -27.19
N GLY A 699 1.44 0.06 -28.51
CA GLY A 699 0.38 -0.36 -29.42
C GLY A 699 -0.70 0.69 -29.70
N VAL A 700 -0.52 1.95 -29.28
CA VAL A 700 -1.47 3.03 -29.59
C VAL A 700 -1.32 3.45 -31.07
N PRO A 701 -2.39 3.43 -31.88
CA PRO A 701 -2.31 3.62 -33.33
C PRO A 701 -2.16 5.10 -33.73
N TYR A 702 -0.96 5.65 -33.57
CA TYR A 702 -0.66 7.05 -33.89
C TYR A 702 -0.40 7.33 -35.39
N GLY A 703 -0.24 6.29 -36.22
CA GLY A 703 -0.10 6.39 -37.68
C GLY A 703 0.93 7.44 -38.12
N ARG A 704 0.48 8.39 -38.96
CA ARG A 704 1.31 9.48 -39.52
C ARG A 704 2.12 10.26 -38.48
N MET A 705 1.60 10.39 -37.25
CA MET A 705 2.31 11.12 -36.19
C MET A 705 3.65 10.49 -35.84
N VAL A 706 3.79 9.17 -36.04
CA VAL A 706 5.03 8.42 -35.84
C VAL A 706 5.83 8.32 -37.14
N GLU A 707 5.16 7.98 -38.24
CA GLU A 707 5.78 7.74 -39.56
C GLU A 707 6.42 9.00 -40.15
N GLU A 708 5.70 10.12 -40.11
CA GLU A 708 6.17 11.41 -40.64
C GLU A 708 6.86 12.26 -39.58
N GLY A 709 6.73 11.91 -38.29
CA GLY A 709 7.33 12.68 -37.19
C GLY A 709 6.74 14.07 -36.98
N VAL A 710 5.44 14.25 -37.28
CA VAL A 710 4.74 15.54 -37.26
C VAL A 710 4.02 15.86 -35.93
N ALA A 711 4.16 15.02 -34.90
CA ALA A 711 3.39 15.15 -33.66
C ALA A 711 3.64 16.49 -32.93
N GLN A 712 4.87 17.00 -32.99
CA GLN A 712 5.19 18.31 -32.42
C GLN A 712 4.42 19.44 -33.13
N ALA A 713 4.49 19.48 -34.47
CA ALA A 713 3.84 20.53 -35.26
C ALA A 713 2.32 20.52 -35.07
N GLU A 714 1.72 19.33 -35.03
CA GLU A 714 0.28 19.14 -34.76
C GLU A 714 -0.13 19.64 -33.38
N ALA A 715 0.70 19.40 -32.35
CA ALA A 715 0.47 19.94 -31.02
C ALA A 715 0.53 21.48 -31.01
N GLU A 716 1.48 22.08 -31.72
CA GLU A 716 1.61 23.54 -31.82
C GLU A 716 0.40 24.16 -32.53
N ILE A 717 -0.11 23.53 -33.59
CA ILE A 717 -1.33 23.96 -34.30
C ILE A 717 -2.55 23.90 -33.39
N GLN A 718 -2.76 22.79 -32.69
CA GLN A 718 -3.91 22.65 -31.77
C GLN A 718 -3.81 23.65 -30.61
N ALA A 719 -2.60 23.87 -30.06
CA ALA A 719 -2.38 24.83 -28.98
C ALA A 719 -2.68 26.27 -29.44
N ALA A 720 -2.26 26.61 -30.66
CA ALA A 720 -2.57 27.88 -31.28
C ALA A 720 -4.08 28.09 -31.44
N SER A 721 -4.82 27.07 -31.87
CA SER A 721 -6.27 27.15 -32.01
C SER A 721 -6.97 27.42 -30.68
N ILE A 722 -6.57 26.74 -29.60
CA ILE A 722 -7.18 26.93 -28.26
C ILE A 722 -6.84 28.31 -27.69
N ALA A 723 -5.61 28.78 -27.88
CA ALA A 723 -5.21 30.12 -27.45
C ALA A 723 -5.99 31.23 -28.17
N LEU A 724 -6.26 31.05 -29.47
CA LEU A 724 -7.09 31.98 -30.23
C LEU A 724 -8.55 31.96 -29.75
N GLU A 725 -9.10 30.78 -29.41
CA GLU A 725 -10.45 30.65 -28.84
C GLU A 725 -10.56 31.41 -27.51
N ILE A 726 -9.52 31.37 -26.66
CA ILE A 726 -9.46 32.12 -25.39
C ILE A 726 -9.44 33.62 -25.64
N GLU A 727 -8.58 34.10 -26.55
CA GLU A 727 -8.49 35.53 -26.89
C GLU A 727 -9.81 36.06 -27.46
N GLN A 728 -10.43 35.32 -28.39
CA GLN A 728 -11.71 35.69 -29.00
C GLN A 728 -12.86 35.74 -27.99
N ALA A 729 -12.77 34.93 -26.92
CA ALA A 729 -13.73 34.96 -25.81
C ALA A 729 -13.46 36.10 -24.80
N GLY A 730 -12.46 36.96 -25.03
CA GLY A 730 -12.09 38.07 -24.14
C GLY A 730 -11.05 37.71 -23.08
N GLY A 731 -10.35 36.59 -23.26
CA GLY A 731 -9.20 36.19 -22.43
C GLY A 731 -7.89 36.89 -22.82
N PRO A 732 -6.77 36.46 -22.22
CA PRO A 732 -5.46 37.02 -22.53
C PRO A 732 -5.02 36.78 -23.98
N PRO A 733 -4.11 37.60 -24.53
CA PRO A 733 -3.70 37.52 -25.94
C PRO A 733 -3.12 36.16 -26.33
N PHE A 734 -3.33 35.75 -27.58
CA PHE A 734 -2.77 34.52 -28.15
C PHE A 734 -1.24 34.41 -27.98
N THR A 735 -0.54 35.53 -28.15
CA THR A 735 0.92 35.60 -28.05
C THR A 735 1.45 35.28 -26.66
N GLU A 736 0.63 35.45 -25.62
CA GLU A 736 0.97 35.18 -24.23
C GLU A 736 0.55 33.78 -23.77
N THR A 737 -0.41 33.15 -24.47
CA THR A 737 -1.06 31.91 -24.00
C THR A 737 -0.69 30.67 -24.79
N ARG A 738 -0.44 30.77 -26.11
CA ARG A 738 -0.28 29.62 -27.02
C ARG A 738 0.77 28.59 -26.63
N ASP A 739 1.78 28.97 -25.84
CA ASP A 739 2.87 28.09 -25.43
C ASP A 739 2.77 27.62 -23.98
N LYS A 740 1.66 27.90 -23.28
CA LYS A 740 1.50 27.65 -21.85
C LYS A 740 0.96 26.28 -21.53
N LYS A 741 1.45 25.67 -20.45
CA LYS A 741 1.01 24.32 -20.00
C LYS A 741 -0.49 24.22 -19.81
N VAL A 742 -1.14 25.30 -19.36
CA VAL A 742 -2.59 25.36 -19.21
C VAL A 742 -3.33 25.04 -20.51
N ILE A 743 -2.79 25.43 -21.68
CA ILE A 743 -3.41 25.15 -22.98
C ILE A 743 -3.44 23.65 -23.27
N ALA A 744 -2.34 22.94 -23.00
CA ALA A 744 -2.32 21.49 -23.14
C ALA A 744 -3.31 20.83 -22.19
N LEU A 745 -3.38 21.27 -20.92
CA LEU A 745 -4.34 20.74 -19.96
C LEU A 745 -5.79 20.99 -20.40
N ILE A 746 -6.10 22.18 -20.93
CA ILE A 746 -7.42 22.50 -21.50
C ILE A 746 -7.75 21.55 -22.66
N ALA A 747 -6.80 21.28 -23.57
CA ALA A 747 -7.01 20.33 -24.66
C ALA A 747 -7.44 18.96 -24.12
N TYR A 748 -6.76 18.47 -23.09
CA TYR A 748 -7.13 17.20 -22.44
C TYR A 748 -8.50 17.26 -21.74
N MET A 749 -8.83 18.33 -21.01
CA MET A 749 -10.16 18.45 -20.38
C MET A 749 -11.29 18.46 -21.41
N LYS A 750 -11.13 19.21 -22.50
CA LYS A 750 -12.10 19.27 -23.62
C LYS A 750 -12.24 17.95 -24.34
N ARG A 751 -11.26 17.06 -24.23
CA ARG A 751 -11.29 15.75 -24.87
C ARG A 751 -12.16 14.74 -24.13
N LEU A 752 -12.29 14.85 -22.81
CA LEU A 752 -12.95 13.85 -21.96
C LEU A 752 -14.43 13.67 -22.32
N GLY A 753 -14.81 12.43 -22.69
CA GLY A 753 -16.20 12.03 -22.98
C GLY A 753 -16.72 12.38 -24.38
N THR A 754 -15.95 13.09 -25.21
CA THR A 754 -16.42 13.59 -26.52
C THR A 754 -16.46 12.55 -27.64
N ASP A 755 -15.79 11.41 -27.49
CA ASP A 755 -15.78 10.38 -28.54
C ASP A 755 -17.07 9.58 -28.66
N LEU A 756 -17.84 9.51 -27.57
CA LEU A 756 -19.05 8.69 -27.53
C LEU A 756 -20.16 9.24 -28.42
N THR A 757 -20.06 10.50 -28.82
CA THR A 757 -21.04 11.20 -29.66
C THR A 757 -20.61 11.31 -31.12
N LYS A 758 -19.38 10.90 -31.46
CA LYS A 758 -18.84 10.97 -32.83
C LYS A 758 -19.28 9.75 -33.64
N GLU A 759 -19.55 9.95 -34.93
CA GLU A 759 -19.68 8.83 -35.87
C GLU A 759 -18.34 8.07 -35.96
N PRO A 760 -18.35 6.72 -36.00
CA PRO A 760 -17.12 5.96 -36.18
C PRO A 760 -16.43 6.36 -37.48
N ALA A 761 -15.11 6.55 -37.45
CA ALA A 761 -14.35 6.69 -38.68
C ALA A 761 -14.50 5.42 -39.54
N ALA A 762 -14.59 5.58 -40.86
CA ALA A 762 -14.63 4.44 -41.77
C ALA A 762 -13.39 3.55 -41.52
N PRO A 763 -13.54 2.22 -41.48
CA PRO A 763 -12.41 1.32 -41.24
C PRO A 763 -11.33 1.58 -42.29
N ALA A 764 -10.10 1.82 -41.85
CA ALA A 764 -8.95 1.89 -42.75
C ALA A 764 -8.87 0.55 -43.50
N GLU A 765 -8.74 0.60 -44.83
CA GLU A 765 -8.58 -0.58 -45.67
C GLU A 765 -7.42 -1.43 -45.10
N ALA A 766 -7.76 -2.64 -44.64
CA ALA A 766 -6.77 -3.57 -44.13
C ALA A 766 -5.79 -3.89 -45.27
N SER A 767 -4.51 -3.54 -45.09
CA SER A 767 -3.44 -4.01 -45.98
C SER A 767 -3.46 -5.54 -45.98
N ALA A 768 -3.61 -6.12 -47.16
CA ALA A 768 -3.89 -7.54 -47.39
C ALA A 768 -2.75 -8.53 -47.00
N ASP A 769 -1.74 -8.11 -46.26
CA ASP A 769 -0.55 -8.92 -45.95
C ASP A 769 -0.40 -9.21 -44.46
N ALA A 770 -1.27 -10.06 -43.90
CA ALA A 770 -1.00 -10.88 -42.71
C ALA A 770 -2.13 -11.91 -42.49
N GLN A 771 -1.99 -13.10 -43.08
CA GLN A 771 -2.68 -14.32 -42.63
C GLN A 771 -1.76 -15.16 -41.77
#